data_AF-A0A6H1BYS4-F1
#
_entry.id   AF-A0A6H1BYS4-F1
#
_cell.length_a   1.000
_cell.length_b   1.000
_cell.length_c   1.000
_cell.angle_alpha   90.00
_cell.angle_beta   90.00
_cell.angle_gamma   90.00
#
_symmetry.space_group_name_H-M   'P 1'
#
loop_
_entity.id
_entity.type
_entity.pdbx_description
1 polymer ?
#
loop_
_entity_poly.entity_id
_entity_poly.type
_entity_poly.pdbx_seq_one_letter_code
_entity_poly.pdbx_strand_id
1 'polypeptide(L)'
;MTARRDETESPRFGQLSYTSFDRPGTGSGGGWQVKEMSGDLDADEQELLRAGVVSRFESPQPMPRFPTVEDIARRPRRLMYAHIRDAAGCYWHTVPAGSDASGRPGNVFAHAVLDRGAEPGDGVRPIERWRSTDWLVPYGADEVAEAALPATAPGPGGIVDRDAALGFLLDPGTWRIGVFSVLLDAVARSLRGGPAVVLGCKDPDTAALWIGAVSHFMSPGTARRFGWSTFDRLHSVDDAVAGGANLVTVPLSDLPGDSPGCTVFGENETPELGELDGEPHSVANGNLVPVTYWSVLAQTVLLDVETAHRALARQDAIAAGVGDRDLTEAWPLAMAVVADPGLHDALDEAASVVLAESPMEAATAPDLAHVIVGIVDERLGATTQQAEEALARWQVDNAVTPAVRQLAGTVFAFRALGDGHWVRRAGPAQFAVVESCARTEDLQAEADAILGDLRLRARGGGNLRDVAFDALKTIDLLVRADLLRDRGVDVAFEVLERAVIPTLCDRVDGAAFVAELGPVSASTRVRFLQPALTAHPVFAGRPLGSRLAPPVLEWLVDGLLDVPDLDELASDPQRITEPECVLIADGVFALTEQEFDRARIRSELVPVALWRALHEAREGGWAPSDVPALVAGHGWTAEQWCRLVGAFPEAVAPRFLQDVVVREPWGPELETLVRHLAEPGAREEASRWAADPYLDDLAVSWALIRNEERWAAISGPALRRALDVHVLPVLEDYAEGYEADLPTDLLARLAIFTVALRGQTPPQSGLPVPDLPARHREALVRAVDEDARFVVDALASLVESGALDAYWLMAHAVFTSPSAPRVRSVLDQRDVLARFEVGSGGVRRSLLDEVASTVMKRPDYRGPLGVHGLMDAIREELHLRGHRDVAYACDVYAGFVRRWLDERRADADRSSPGRATPRRV
;
A
#
# COMPACT_ATOMS: atom_id res chain seq x y z
N MET A 1 11.29 -14.30 44.57
CA MET A 1 12.61 -14.20 45.24
C MET A 1 13.43 -15.42 44.90
N THR A 2 14.01 -15.41 43.70
CA THR A 2 15.01 -16.37 43.22
C THR A 2 16.28 -15.55 43.13
N ALA A 3 17.28 -15.91 43.94
CA ALA A 3 18.54 -15.21 44.02
C ALA A 3 19.23 -15.24 42.64
N ARG A 4 19.36 -14.07 42.01
CA ARG A 4 20.39 -13.84 40.99
C ARG A 4 21.72 -14.15 41.67
N ARG A 5 22.45 -15.14 41.15
CA ARG A 5 23.89 -15.23 41.41
C ARG A 5 24.48 -13.93 40.85
N ASP A 6 25.15 -13.16 41.70
CA ASP A 6 26.09 -12.15 41.24
C ASP A 6 27.13 -12.88 40.37
N GLU A 7 27.06 -12.68 39.06
CA GLU A 7 28.18 -12.94 38.16
C GLU A 7 29.25 -11.91 38.50
N THR A 8 30.20 -12.29 39.36
CA THR A 8 31.48 -11.59 39.45
C THR A 8 32.15 -11.70 38.08
N GLU A 9 32.15 -10.60 37.33
CA GLU A 9 32.80 -10.46 36.02
C GLU A 9 34.26 -10.95 36.13
N SER A 10 34.61 -11.99 35.37
CA SER A 10 35.99 -12.47 35.30
C SER A 10 36.89 -11.36 34.76
N PRO A 11 38.11 -11.18 35.29
CA PRO A 11 39.02 -10.15 34.81
C PRO A 11 39.34 -10.35 33.32
N ARG A 12 39.53 -9.25 32.56
CA ARG A 12 39.81 -9.30 31.11
C ARG A 12 40.97 -10.22 30.76
N PHE A 13 42.03 -10.21 31.55
CA PHE A 13 43.22 -11.02 31.30
C PHE A 13 43.32 -12.18 32.27
N GLY A 14 43.66 -13.36 31.73
CA GLY A 14 44.10 -14.52 32.49
C GLY A 14 45.53 -14.88 32.11
N GLN A 15 46.33 -15.37 33.06
CA GLN A 15 47.74 -15.70 32.79
C GLN A 15 48.10 -17.05 33.39
N LEU A 16 48.98 -17.80 32.73
CA LEU A 16 49.69 -18.91 33.36
C LEU A 16 51.19 -18.88 33.05
N SER A 17 51.96 -19.51 33.94
CA SER A 17 53.33 -19.92 33.65
C SER A 17 53.44 -21.44 33.58
N TYR A 18 54.20 -21.94 32.61
CA TYR A 18 54.40 -23.37 32.37
C TYR A 18 55.89 -23.67 32.12
N THR A 19 56.45 -24.59 32.90
CA THR A 19 57.88 -24.94 32.87
C THR A 19 58.11 -26.30 33.53
N SER A 20 59.27 -26.92 33.32
CA SER A 20 59.77 -27.98 34.20
C SER A 20 60.33 -27.36 35.49
N PHE A 21 59.79 -27.74 36.66
CA PHE A 21 60.29 -27.33 37.96
C PHE A 21 59.90 -28.31 39.07
N ASP A 22 60.60 -28.25 40.21
CA ASP A 22 60.27 -29.00 41.41
C ASP A 22 59.31 -28.21 42.30
N ARG A 23 58.12 -28.77 42.56
CA ARG A 23 57.09 -28.11 43.36
C ARG A 23 57.46 -28.20 44.85
N PRO A 24 57.59 -27.06 45.57
CA PRO A 24 57.94 -27.10 46.98
C PRO A 24 56.90 -27.87 47.81
N GLY A 25 57.34 -28.87 48.57
CA GLY A 25 56.53 -29.55 49.58
C GLY A 25 55.66 -30.74 49.14
N THR A 26 55.60 -31.11 47.85
CA THR A 26 54.71 -32.20 47.38
C THR A 26 55.40 -33.55 47.17
N GLY A 27 56.73 -33.62 47.18
CA GLY A 27 57.50 -34.88 47.01
C GLY A 27 57.28 -35.60 45.67
N SER A 28 56.45 -35.08 44.78
CA SER A 28 56.28 -35.55 43.39
C SER A 28 57.47 -35.04 42.56
N GLY A 29 58.21 -35.97 41.94
CA GLY A 29 59.38 -35.63 41.13
C GLY A 29 59.09 -34.63 40.01
N GLY A 30 60.12 -33.87 39.63
CA GLY A 30 60.07 -32.82 38.62
C GLY A 30 59.50 -33.26 37.26
N GLY A 31 58.92 -32.30 36.56
CA GLY A 31 58.30 -32.47 35.25
C GLY A 31 57.58 -31.21 34.78
N TRP A 32 57.12 -31.23 33.53
CA TRP A 32 56.37 -30.15 32.90
C TRP A 32 54.99 -29.98 33.52
N GLN A 33 54.71 -28.81 34.08
CA GLN A 33 53.43 -28.51 34.71
C GLN A 33 53.17 -27.00 34.77
N VAL A 34 51.91 -26.63 35.05
CA VAL A 34 51.54 -25.26 35.37
C VAL A 34 52.16 -24.86 36.72
N LYS A 35 52.97 -23.80 36.73
CA LYS A 35 53.62 -23.27 37.94
C LYS A 35 52.69 -22.35 38.71
N GLU A 36 52.14 -21.35 38.03
CA GLU A 36 51.29 -20.33 38.61
C GLU A 36 50.20 -19.94 37.61
N MET A 37 49.06 -19.48 38.13
CA MET A 37 47.92 -18.96 37.36
C MET A 37 47.38 -17.70 38.02
N SER A 38 46.88 -16.76 37.22
CA SER A 38 46.19 -15.56 37.70
C SER A 38 45.03 -15.19 36.75
N GLY A 39 44.11 -14.35 37.23
CA GLY A 39 43.00 -13.84 36.42
C GLY A 39 41.85 -14.83 36.20
N ASP A 40 41.59 -15.66 37.21
CA ASP A 40 40.43 -16.59 37.30
C ASP A 40 40.22 -17.44 36.03
N LEU A 41 41.31 -18.05 35.53
CA LEU A 41 41.25 -18.98 34.39
C LEU A 41 40.43 -20.22 34.72
N ASP A 42 39.42 -20.52 33.91
CA ASP A 42 38.67 -21.77 34.02
C ASP A 42 39.46 -22.97 33.45
N ALA A 43 38.91 -24.19 33.57
CA ALA A 43 39.60 -25.41 33.15
C ALA A 43 39.83 -25.49 31.63
N ASP A 44 38.90 -24.95 30.83
CA ASP A 44 38.98 -24.98 29.37
C ASP A 44 39.98 -23.94 28.87
N GLU A 45 40.02 -22.76 29.49
CA GLU A 45 41.00 -21.71 29.24
C GLU A 45 42.42 -22.14 29.65
N GLN A 46 42.56 -22.85 30.78
CA GLN A 46 43.84 -23.44 31.19
C GLN A 46 44.32 -24.47 30.17
N GLU A 47 43.44 -25.34 29.70
CA GLU A 47 43.78 -26.34 28.68
C GLU A 47 44.15 -25.69 27.36
N LEU A 48 43.41 -24.67 26.93
CA LEU A 48 43.69 -23.89 25.73
C LEU A 48 45.10 -23.28 25.78
N LEU A 49 45.41 -22.53 26.84
CA LEU A 49 46.72 -21.91 26.96
C LEU A 49 47.83 -22.95 27.11
N ARG A 50 47.58 -24.09 27.76
CA ARG A 50 48.54 -25.20 27.88
C ARG A 50 48.82 -25.87 26.53
N ALA A 51 47.82 -26.04 25.68
CA ALA A 51 47.95 -26.70 24.39
C ALA A 51 48.90 -25.96 23.43
N GLY A 52 48.97 -24.62 23.51
CA GLY A 52 49.90 -23.80 22.73
C GLY A 52 51.33 -23.70 23.28
N VAL A 53 51.64 -24.34 24.43
CA VAL A 53 52.97 -24.26 25.04
C VAL A 53 53.97 -25.14 24.29
N VAL A 54 55.02 -24.50 23.79
CA VAL A 54 56.18 -25.19 23.22
C VAL A 54 57.15 -25.60 24.34
N SER A 55 57.32 -26.92 24.54
CA SER A 55 58.18 -27.50 25.59
C SER A 55 59.64 -27.74 25.16
N ARG A 56 60.02 -27.33 23.95
CA ARG A 56 61.40 -27.40 23.42
C ARG A 56 61.73 -26.16 22.62
N PHE A 57 62.86 -25.52 22.91
CA PHE A 57 63.31 -24.35 22.18
C PHE A 57 64.61 -24.66 21.43
N GLU A 58 64.53 -24.75 20.10
CA GLU A 58 65.68 -25.09 19.24
C GLU A 58 66.37 -23.84 18.68
N SER A 59 67.22 -23.23 19.51
CA SER A 59 68.00 -22.05 19.11
C SER A 59 68.92 -22.36 17.90
N PRO A 60 69.01 -21.48 16.88
CA PRO A 60 69.93 -21.67 15.74
C PRO A 60 71.39 -21.66 16.19
N GLN A 61 71.69 -20.91 17.25
CA GLN A 61 72.98 -20.93 17.94
C GLN A 61 72.82 -21.54 19.33
N PRO A 62 73.52 -22.65 19.64
CA PRO A 62 73.42 -23.26 20.96
C PRO A 62 74.01 -22.33 22.02
N MET A 63 73.32 -22.21 23.15
CA MET A 63 73.81 -21.45 24.30
C MET A 63 75.15 -22.02 24.79
N PRO A 64 76.13 -21.17 25.17
CA PRO A 64 77.35 -21.63 25.82
C PRO A 64 77.04 -22.43 27.09
N ARG A 65 77.87 -23.42 27.42
CA ARG A 65 77.72 -24.26 28.63
C ARG A 65 77.72 -23.43 29.92
N PHE A 66 78.44 -22.31 29.93
CA PHE A 66 78.50 -21.34 31.03
C PHE A 66 78.20 -19.95 30.44
N PRO A 67 76.91 -19.59 30.28
CA PRO A 67 76.55 -18.35 29.63
C PRO A 67 76.83 -17.15 30.54
N THR A 68 77.31 -16.06 29.94
CA THR A 68 77.47 -14.78 30.63
C THR A 68 76.12 -14.08 30.78
N VAL A 69 76.06 -13.00 31.57
CA VAL A 69 74.87 -12.15 31.69
C VAL A 69 74.46 -11.58 30.32
N GLU A 70 75.43 -11.26 29.46
CA GLU A 70 75.19 -10.78 28.10
C GLU A 70 74.61 -11.87 27.20
N ASP A 71 75.13 -13.11 27.30
CA ASP A 71 74.58 -14.27 26.57
C ASP A 71 73.14 -14.56 27.00
N ILE A 72 72.88 -14.51 28.31
CA ILE A 72 71.56 -14.67 28.93
C ILE A 72 70.61 -13.59 28.41
N ALA A 73 71.02 -12.32 28.37
CA ALA A 73 70.19 -11.22 27.88
C ALA A 73 69.89 -11.32 26.36
N ARG A 74 70.82 -11.85 25.57
CA ARG A 74 70.73 -12.02 24.11
C ARG A 74 70.03 -13.30 23.66
N ARG A 75 69.62 -14.16 24.58
CA ARG A 75 68.93 -15.41 24.21
C ARG A 75 67.73 -15.12 23.30
N PRO A 76 67.48 -15.97 22.29
CA PRO A 76 66.31 -15.82 21.44
C PRO A 76 65.03 -15.94 22.29
N ARG A 77 64.03 -15.17 21.89
CA ARG A 77 62.68 -15.22 22.48
C ARG A 77 61.70 -15.58 21.38
N ARG A 78 60.68 -16.34 21.73
CA ARG A 78 59.52 -16.58 20.87
C ARG A 78 58.33 -15.91 21.51
N LEU A 79 57.65 -15.06 20.76
CA LEU A 79 56.32 -14.60 21.10
C LEU A 79 55.41 -15.09 19.99
N MET A 80 54.36 -15.81 20.36
CA MET A 80 53.28 -16.18 19.46
C MET A 80 52.01 -15.53 19.94
N TYR A 81 51.22 -15.04 19.00
CA TYR A 81 49.88 -14.55 19.22
C TYR A 81 48.92 -15.26 18.28
N ALA A 82 47.77 -15.67 18.78
CA ALA A 82 46.70 -16.19 17.93
C ALA A 82 45.34 -15.79 18.47
N HIS A 83 44.41 -15.56 17.56
CA HIS A 83 43.00 -15.39 17.88
C HIS A 83 42.34 -16.77 17.92
N ILE A 84 41.85 -17.20 19.09
CA ILE A 84 41.29 -18.54 19.27
C ILE A 84 39.92 -18.45 19.96
N ARG A 85 38.89 -19.03 19.32
CA ARG A 85 37.46 -18.95 19.69
C ARG A 85 36.87 -17.53 19.54
N ASP A 86 35.55 -17.44 19.55
CA ASP A 86 34.75 -16.21 19.33
C ASP A 86 35.13 -15.09 20.34
N ALA A 87 36.19 -14.33 20.02
CA ALA A 87 36.66 -13.09 20.67
C ALA A 87 37.83 -13.17 21.69
N ALA A 88 38.58 -14.27 21.82
CA ALA A 88 39.74 -14.32 22.74
C ALA A 88 41.11 -14.34 22.03
N GLY A 89 41.99 -13.42 22.42
CA GLY A 89 43.39 -13.38 21.96
C GLY A 89 44.30 -14.13 22.92
N CYS A 90 45.18 -14.99 22.43
CA CYS A 90 46.12 -15.76 23.25
C CYS A 90 47.57 -15.40 22.89
N TYR A 91 48.40 -15.22 23.90
CA TYR A 91 49.84 -14.98 23.78
C TYR A 91 50.61 -16.13 24.40
N TRP A 92 51.69 -16.56 23.76
CA TRP A 92 52.67 -17.49 24.31
C TRP A 92 54.07 -16.91 24.16
N HIS A 93 54.61 -16.41 25.27
CA HIS A 93 55.98 -15.96 25.36
C HIS A 93 56.87 -17.07 25.92
N THR A 94 57.79 -17.56 25.09
CA THR A 94 58.59 -18.74 25.36
C THR A 94 60.07 -18.40 25.27
N VAL A 95 60.84 -18.73 26.31
CA VAL A 95 62.29 -18.48 26.36
C VAL A 95 63.08 -19.69 26.87
N PRO A 96 64.33 -19.88 26.40
CA PRO A 96 65.26 -20.84 27.00
C PRO A 96 65.51 -20.51 28.49
N ALA A 97 65.32 -21.50 29.36
CA ALA A 97 65.43 -21.34 30.82
C ALA A 97 66.63 -22.11 31.44
N GLY A 98 67.51 -22.69 30.60
CA GLY A 98 68.72 -23.38 31.05
C GLY A 98 68.48 -24.84 31.45
N SER A 99 69.16 -25.31 32.49
CA SER A 99 68.91 -26.64 33.06
C SER A 99 67.74 -26.60 34.03
N ASP A 100 66.94 -27.66 34.07
CA ASP A 100 65.90 -27.84 35.09
C ASP A 100 66.51 -28.16 36.47
N ALA A 101 65.67 -28.24 37.51
CA ALA A 101 66.10 -28.54 38.89
C ALA A 101 66.81 -29.91 39.03
N SER A 102 66.59 -30.84 38.08
CA SER A 102 67.26 -32.14 38.02
C SER A 102 68.61 -32.10 37.29
N GLY A 103 68.99 -30.92 36.75
CA GLY A 103 70.21 -30.71 35.97
C GLY A 103 70.08 -31.07 34.49
N ARG A 104 68.89 -31.44 34.00
CA ARG A 104 68.69 -31.76 32.58
C ARG A 104 68.69 -30.47 31.76
N PRO A 105 69.52 -30.37 30.70
CA PRO A 105 69.55 -29.19 29.85
C PRO A 105 68.29 -29.10 28.98
N GLY A 106 68.04 -27.90 28.45
CA GLY A 106 66.96 -27.67 27.48
C GLY A 106 65.59 -27.35 28.11
N ASN A 107 65.58 -26.85 29.35
CA ASN A 107 64.37 -26.33 29.97
C ASN A 107 63.92 -25.04 29.26
N VAL A 108 62.61 -24.82 29.23
CA VAL A 108 61.95 -23.68 28.59
C VAL A 108 60.93 -23.12 29.56
N PHE A 109 60.86 -21.81 29.67
CA PHE A 109 59.84 -21.13 30.45
C PHE A 109 58.83 -20.47 29.51
N ALA A 110 57.55 -20.84 29.66
CA ALA A 110 56.45 -20.23 28.92
C ALA A 110 55.61 -19.37 29.87
N HIS A 111 55.37 -18.12 29.47
CA HIS A 111 54.40 -17.20 30.06
C HIS A 111 53.30 -17.00 29.03
N ALA A 112 52.11 -17.54 29.32
CA ALA A 112 50.96 -17.48 28.44
C ALA A 112 49.89 -16.54 29.00
N VAL A 113 49.23 -15.79 28.13
CA VAL A 113 48.22 -14.79 28.48
C VAL A 113 47.00 -14.95 27.59
N LEU A 114 45.82 -14.99 28.21
CA LEU A 114 44.52 -14.89 27.57
C LEU A 114 44.02 -13.45 27.68
N ASP A 115 43.63 -12.84 26.57
CA ASP A 115 42.88 -11.59 26.48
C ASP A 115 41.43 -11.93 26.10
N ARG A 116 40.52 -11.86 27.08
CA ARG A 116 39.07 -12.08 26.89
C ARG A 116 38.36 -10.87 26.30
N GLY A 117 39.08 -9.77 26.02
CA GLY A 117 38.51 -8.50 25.61
C GLY A 117 37.79 -8.59 24.27
N ALA A 118 36.46 -8.73 24.32
CA ALA A 118 35.56 -8.68 23.18
C ALA A 118 35.37 -7.26 22.60
N GLU A 119 35.79 -6.23 23.33
CA GLU A 119 35.71 -4.83 22.92
C GLU A 119 37.03 -4.37 22.25
N PRO A 120 36.97 -3.57 21.17
CA PRO A 120 38.14 -2.95 20.55
C PRO A 120 38.95 -2.24 21.64
N GLY A 121 40.14 -2.79 21.89
CA GLY A 121 40.92 -2.50 23.09
C GLY A 121 41.56 -1.11 23.11
N ASP A 122 42.53 -0.98 24.00
CA ASP A 122 43.45 0.13 24.28
C ASP A 122 44.23 0.72 23.08
N GLY A 123 43.86 0.40 21.82
CA GLY A 123 44.59 0.78 20.61
C GLY A 123 45.91 0.02 20.40
N VAL A 124 46.29 -0.84 21.36
CA VAL A 124 47.55 -1.58 21.32
C VAL A 124 47.42 -2.80 20.42
N ARG A 125 48.34 -2.93 19.47
CA ARG A 125 48.45 -4.10 18.59
C ARG A 125 49.14 -5.25 19.33
N PRO A 126 48.75 -6.51 19.13
CA PRO A 126 49.33 -7.64 19.86
C PRO A 126 50.87 -7.68 19.84
N ILE A 127 51.48 -7.38 18.69
CA ILE A 127 52.94 -7.43 18.51
C ILE A 127 53.68 -6.31 19.27
N GLU A 128 53.01 -5.21 19.62
CA GLU A 128 53.63 -4.12 20.39
C GLU A 128 54.03 -4.56 21.81
N ARG A 129 53.50 -5.69 22.30
CA ARG A 129 53.93 -6.33 23.56
C ARG A 129 55.28 -7.05 23.42
N TRP A 130 55.86 -7.14 22.23
CA TRP A 130 57.20 -7.69 22.02
C TRP A 130 58.24 -6.94 22.87
N ARG A 131 59.12 -7.69 23.53
CA ARG A 131 60.13 -7.19 24.49
C ARG A 131 59.59 -6.37 25.67
N SER A 132 58.29 -6.43 25.98
CA SER A 132 57.77 -5.91 27.24
C SER A 132 58.58 -6.40 28.44
N THR A 133 58.86 -5.51 29.38
CA THR A 133 59.58 -5.84 30.62
C THR A 133 58.77 -6.73 31.57
N ASP A 134 57.46 -6.81 31.34
CA ASP A 134 56.54 -7.61 32.14
C ASP A 134 56.54 -9.10 31.75
N TRP A 135 57.12 -9.45 30.60
CA TRP A 135 57.29 -10.84 30.20
C TRP A 135 58.34 -11.53 31.08
N LEU A 136 57.96 -12.67 31.66
CA LEU A 136 58.87 -13.45 32.47
C LEU A 136 59.97 -14.10 31.61
N VAL A 137 61.22 -13.87 32.03
CA VAL A 137 62.42 -14.40 31.39
C VAL A 137 63.42 -14.98 32.39
N PRO A 138 63.04 -15.95 33.25
CA PRO A 138 63.98 -16.54 34.21
C PRO A 138 65.04 -17.42 33.51
N TYR A 139 66.23 -17.51 34.09
CA TYR A 139 67.28 -18.41 33.61
C TYR A 139 67.96 -19.18 34.76
N GLY A 140 67.89 -20.51 34.71
CA GLY A 140 68.40 -21.40 35.75
C GLY A 140 67.35 -21.79 36.78
N ALA A 141 67.61 -22.87 37.52
CA ALA A 141 66.62 -23.49 38.41
C ALA A 141 66.11 -22.55 39.51
N ASP A 142 66.98 -21.71 40.09
CA ASP A 142 66.63 -20.79 41.17
C ASP A 142 65.71 -19.67 40.67
N GLU A 143 66.10 -18.96 39.60
CA GLU A 143 65.26 -17.91 38.99
C GLU A 143 63.91 -18.46 38.50
N VAL A 144 63.91 -19.69 37.94
CA VAL A 144 62.67 -20.35 37.50
C VAL A 144 61.75 -20.66 38.68
N ALA A 145 62.30 -21.06 39.83
CA ALA A 145 61.50 -21.31 41.04
C ALA A 145 60.90 -20.01 41.61
N GLU A 146 61.68 -18.93 41.60
CA GLU A 146 61.31 -17.61 42.13
C GLU A 146 60.38 -16.80 41.22
N ALA A 147 60.36 -17.07 39.90
CA ALA A 147 59.57 -16.32 38.93
C ALA A 147 58.07 -16.30 39.28
N ALA A 148 57.48 -15.12 39.48
CA ALA A 148 56.06 -14.96 39.80
C ALA A 148 55.32 -14.19 38.71
N LEU A 149 54.07 -14.57 38.43
CA LEU A 149 53.25 -13.87 37.43
C LEU A 149 52.98 -12.42 37.84
N PRO A 150 53.09 -11.44 36.92
CA PRO A 150 52.75 -10.06 37.21
C PRO A 150 51.24 -9.91 37.47
N ALA A 151 50.87 -8.89 38.27
CA ALA A 151 49.46 -8.62 38.59
C ALA A 151 48.63 -8.16 37.37
N THR A 152 49.27 -7.57 36.36
CA THR A 152 48.66 -7.09 35.12
C THR A 152 49.24 -7.83 33.92
N ALA A 153 48.47 -7.89 32.82
CA ALA A 153 49.00 -8.44 31.57
C ALA A 153 50.15 -7.57 31.02
N PRO A 154 51.13 -8.15 30.29
CA PRO A 154 52.33 -7.44 29.83
C PRO A 154 52.03 -6.24 28.93
N GLY A 155 52.45 -5.02 29.31
CA GLY A 155 52.22 -3.81 28.52
C GLY A 155 53.02 -3.76 27.20
N PRO A 156 52.90 -2.69 26.39
CA PRO A 156 53.74 -2.47 25.21
C PRO A 156 55.23 -2.40 25.57
N GLY A 157 56.10 -2.99 24.74
CA GLY A 157 57.55 -2.98 24.94
C GLY A 157 58.28 -1.79 24.30
N GLY A 158 57.59 -0.99 23.47
CA GLY A 158 58.11 0.28 22.94
C GLY A 158 59.17 0.17 21.84
N ILE A 159 59.27 -0.99 21.16
CA ILE A 159 60.27 -1.22 20.09
C ILE A 159 59.66 -1.67 18.75
N VAL A 160 58.35 -1.89 18.70
CA VAL A 160 57.60 -2.25 17.49
C VAL A 160 56.41 -1.29 17.31
N ASP A 161 56.59 -0.04 17.73
CA ASP A 161 55.61 1.01 17.48
C ASP A 161 55.60 1.40 15.99
N ARG A 162 54.68 2.29 15.62
CA ARG A 162 54.50 2.73 14.24
C ARG A 162 55.78 3.36 13.68
N ASP A 163 56.47 4.17 14.47
CA ASP A 163 57.70 4.85 14.04
C ASP A 163 58.82 3.84 13.77
N ALA A 164 58.97 2.82 14.62
CA ALA A 164 59.91 1.73 14.40
C ALA A 164 59.58 0.94 13.13
N ALA A 165 58.31 0.61 12.89
CA ALA A 165 57.88 -0.10 11.68
C ALA A 165 58.15 0.71 10.40
N LEU A 166 57.82 2.00 10.38
CA LEU A 166 58.06 2.88 9.24
C LEU A 166 59.56 3.12 9.00
N GLY A 167 60.32 3.38 10.07
CA GLY A 167 61.78 3.53 9.99
C GLY A 167 62.47 2.26 9.49
N PHE A 168 61.93 1.08 9.83
CA PHE A 168 62.42 -0.20 9.31
C PHE A 168 62.13 -0.37 7.81
N LEU A 169 60.90 -0.11 7.36
CA LEU A 169 60.48 -0.26 5.96
C LEU A 169 61.17 0.74 5.02
N LEU A 170 61.34 1.99 5.48
CA LEU A 170 61.86 3.12 4.70
C LEU A 170 63.36 3.37 4.95
N ASP A 171 64.07 2.41 5.54
CA ASP A 171 65.52 2.46 5.71
C ASP A 171 66.22 2.61 4.34
N PRO A 172 66.95 3.71 4.10
CA PRO A 172 67.59 3.97 2.81
C PRO A 172 68.69 2.96 2.47
N GLY A 173 69.18 2.20 3.46
CA GLY A 173 70.21 1.18 3.27
C GLY A 173 69.69 -0.17 2.75
N THR A 174 68.38 -0.42 2.75
CA THR A 174 67.80 -1.70 2.34
C THR A 174 66.40 -1.50 1.75
N TRP A 175 66.21 -1.92 0.49
CA TRP A 175 64.89 -1.85 -0.13
C TRP A 175 63.99 -2.98 0.35
N ARG A 176 63.13 -2.69 1.35
CA ARG A 176 62.22 -3.67 1.99
C ARG A 176 60.81 -3.69 1.41
N ILE A 177 60.43 -2.67 0.65
CA ILE A 177 59.06 -2.49 0.11
C ILE A 177 58.64 -3.67 -0.78
N GLY A 178 59.57 -4.24 -1.56
CA GLY A 178 59.27 -5.40 -2.41
C GLY A 178 58.82 -6.61 -1.59
N VAL A 179 59.62 -7.01 -0.59
CA VAL A 179 59.28 -8.12 0.33
C VAL A 179 58.01 -7.80 1.12
N PHE A 180 57.84 -6.54 1.56
CA PHE A 180 56.65 -6.11 2.29
C PHE A 180 55.37 -6.28 1.48
N SER A 181 55.40 -5.93 0.19
CA SER A 181 54.24 -6.02 -0.70
C SER A 181 53.77 -7.46 -0.85
N VAL A 182 54.70 -8.40 -1.07
CA VAL A 182 54.42 -9.84 -1.11
C VAL A 182 53.87 -10.33 0.24
N LEU A 183 54.44 -9.86 1.35
CA LEU A 183 54.03 -10.25 2.69
C LEU A 183 52.59 -9.82 3.01
N LEU A 184 52.22 -8.58 2.68
CA LEU A 184 50.86 -8.07 2.85
C LEU A 184 49.86 -8.94 2.08
N ASP A 185 50.11 -9.20 0.80
CA ASP A 185 49.19 -9.96 -0.05
C ASP A 185 49.09 -11.44 0.37
N ALA A 186 50.20 -12.04 0.79
CA ALA A 186 50.21 -13.40 1.33
C ALA A 186 49.43 -13.49 2.66
N VAL A 187 49.58 -12.51 3.55
CA VAL A 187 48.83 -12.43 4.81
C VAL A 187 47.35 -12.18 4.56
N ALA A 188 46.99 -11.26 3.65
CA ALA A 188 45.62 -11.00 3.23
C ALA A 188 44.92 -12.27 2.72
N ARG A 189 45.65 -13.12 1.98
CA ARG A 189 45.15 -14.43 1.55
C ARG A 189 44.99 -15.40 2.72
N SER A 190 45.94 -15.42 3.67
CA SER A 190 45.85 -16.25 4.88
C SER A 190 44.64 -15.88 5.76
N LEU A 191 44.38 -14.59 5.96
CA LEU A 191 43.23 -14.09 6.72
C LEU A 191 41.89 -14.49 6.10
N ARG A 192 41.85 -14.67 4.77
CA ARG A 192 40.68 -15.20 4.03
C ARG A 192 40.63 -16.74 3.97
N GLY A 193 41.44 -17.44 4.77
CA GLY A 193 41.47 -18.91 4.86
C GLY A 193 42.37 -19.60 3.84
N GLY A 194 43.23 -18.85 3.15
CA GLY A 194 44.27 -19.40 2.27
C GLY A 194 45.52 -19.90 3.02
N PRO A 195 46.61 -20.18 2.27
CA PRO A 195 47.89 -20.64 2.85
C PRO A 195 48.43 -19.70 3.93
N ALA A 196 48.99 -20.25 5.00
CA ALA A 196 49.78 -19.48 5.96
C ALA A 196 51.12 -19.05 5.34
N VAL A 197 51.74 -18.04 5.92
CA VAL A 197 53.00 -17.46 5.44
C VAL A 197 54.15 -17.90 6.33
N VAL A 198 55.25 -18.34 5.72
CA VAL A 198 56.51 -18.62 6.42
C VAL A 198 57.57 -17.64 5.94
N LEU A 199 57.99 -16.74 6.83
CA LEU A 199 58.99 -15.72 6.52
C LEU A 199 60.33 -16.06 7.19
N GLY A 200 61.36 -16.28 6.37
CA GLY A 200 62.73 -16.42 6.86
C GLY A 200 63.30 -15.07 7.31
N CYS A 201 63.61 -14.94 8.59
CA CYS A 201 64.16 -13.72 9.19
C CYS A 201 65.56 -13.97 9.77
N LYS A 202 66.39 -12.92 9.79
CA LYS A 202 67.74 -12.95 10.36
C LYS A 202 67.72 -13.26 11.85
N ASP A 203 66.80 -12.66 12.58
CA ASP A 203 66.62 -12.83 14.02
C ASP A 203 65.17 -12.49 14.45
N PRO A 204 64.76 -12.88 15.67
CA PRO A 204 63.39 -12.64 16.16
C PRO A 204 63.02 -11.15 16.33
N ASP A 205 64.01 -10.26 16.49
CA ASP A 205 63.72 -8.83 16.61
C ASP A 205 63.37 -8.24 15.23
N THR A 206 64.06 -8.66 14.17
CA THR A 206 63.72 -8.32 12.79
C THR A 206 62.37 -8.95 12.38
N ALA A 207 62.10 -10.18 12.80
CA ALA A 207 60.79 -10.83 12.62
C ALA A 207 59.65 -10.02 13.27
N ALA A 208 59.87 -9.49 14.48
CA ALA A 208 58.88 -8.67 15.16
C ALA A 208 58.61 -7.34 14.41
N LEU A 209 59.63 -6.73 13.78
CA LEU A 209 59.44 -5.53 12.95
C LEU A 209 58.63 -5.82 11.67
N TRP A 210 58.83 -6.97 11.02
CA TRP A 210 57.97 -7.38 9.89
C TRP A 210 56.52 -7.61 10.30
N ILE A 211 56.29 -8.33 11.41
CA ILE A 211 54.94 -8.54 11.96
C ILE A 211 54.32 -7.19 12.37
N GLY A 212 55.12 -6.30 12.97
CA GLY A 212 54.77 -4.93 13.30
C GLY A 212 54.31 -4.13 12.09
N ALA A 213 55.10 -4.15 11.02
CA ALA A 213 54.78 -3.50 9.77
C ALA A 213 53.44 -3.96 9.22
N VAL A 214 53.21 -5.28 9.12
CA VAL A 214 51.91 -5.83 8.68
C VAL A 214 50.77 -5.38 9.60
N SER A 215 50.99 -5.42 10.92
CA SER A 215 49.97 -5.05 11.91
C SER A 215 49.59 -3.57 11.85
N HIS A 216 50.53 -2.67 11.55
CA HIS A 216 50.28 -1.22 11.46
C HIS A 216 49.59 -0.79 10.17
N PHE A 217 49.69 -1.59 9.11
CA PHE A 217 48.97 -1.37 7.84
C PHE A 217 47.54 -1.91 7.84
N MET A 218 47.05 -2.43 8.96
CA MET A 218 45.65 -2.71 9.24
C MET A 218 45.23 -2.01 10.54
N SER A 219 43.93 -1.92 10.83
CA SER A 219 43.46 -1.32 12.09
C SER A 219 43.86 -2.15 13.33
N PRO A 220 43.91 -1.55 14.54
CA PRO A 220 44.19 -2.28 15.78
C PRO A 220 43.25 -3.47 16.01
N GLY A 221 41.96 -3.32 15.71
CA GLY A 221 40.96 -4.37 15.80
C GLY A 221 41.23 -5.51 14.82
N THR A 222 41.54 -5.21 13.57
CA THR A 222 41.92 -6.23 12.58
C THR A 222 43.21 -6.94 12.96
N ALA A 223 44.19 -6.23 13.51
CA ALA A 223 45.45 -6.80 14.01
C ALA A 223 45.26 -7.82 15.15
N ARG A 224 44.12 -7.78 15.87
CA ARG A 224 43.78 -8.79 16.88
C ARG A 224 43.33 -10.12 16.26
N ARG A 225 42.96 -10.14 14.98
CA ARG A 225 42.61 -11.37 14.25
C ARG A 225 43.79 -11.93 13.45
N PHE A 226 44.87 -11.16 13.33
CA PHE A 226 46.11 -11.57 12.68
C PHE A 226 46.99 -12.36 13.65
N GLY A 227 47.01 -13.69 13.49
CA GLY A 227 47.85 -14.60 14.27
C GLY A 227 49.27 -14.69 13.71
N TRP A 228 50.28 -14.79 14.58
CA TRP A 228 51.68 -14.84 14.17
C TRP A 228 52.61 -15.47 15.21
N SER A 229 53.84 -15.79 14.79
CA SER A 229 54.94 -16.22 15.66
C SER A 229 56.26 -15.55 15.26
N THR A 230 56.97 -14.93 16.22
CA THR A 230 58.27 -14.26 16.00
C THR A 230 59.45 -15.20 15.89
N PHE A 231 59.26 -16.49 16.17
CA PHE A 231 60.28 -17.51 16.01
C PHE A 231 59.68 -18.92 16.12
N ASP A 232 59.87 -19.73 15.09
CA ASP A 232 59.73 -21.18 15.12
C ASP A 232 60.82 -21.83 14.25
N ARG A 233 60.96 -23.15 14.31
CA ARG A 233 61.78 -23.88 13.32
C ARG A 233 60.89 -24.33 12.17
N LEU A 234 61.45 -24.44 10.98
CA LEU A 234 60.68 -24.79 9.80
C LEU A 234 59.90 -26.11 9.96
N HIS A 235 60.49 -27.11 10.64
CA HIS A 235 59.84 -28.40 10.89
C HIS A 235 58.73 -28.36 11.96
N SER A 236 58.54 -27.24 12.65
CA SER A 236 57.49 -27.04 13.67
C SER A 236 56.45 -25.99 13.27
N VAL A 237 56.50 -25.50 12.01
CA VAL A 237 55.55 -24.50 11.50
C VAL A 237 54.11 -25.01 11.58
N ASP A 238 53.88 -26.28 11.25
CA ASP A 238 52.54 -26.89 11.24
C ASP A 238 51.82 -26.75 12.59
N ASP A 239 52.55 -26.82 13.71
CA ASP A 239 51.98 -26.66 15.05
C ASP A 239 51.50 -25.21 15.29
N ALA A 240 52.29 -24.23 14.84
CA ALA A 240 51.92 -22.81 14.98
C ALA A 240 50.74 -22.44 14.07
N VAL A 241 50.71 -22.97 12.84
CA VAL A 241 49.60 -22.79 11.90
C VAL A 241 48.33 -23.46 12.42
N ALA A 242 48.43 -24.69 12.93
CA ALA A 242 47.30 -25.38 13.58
C ALA A 242 46.80 -24.63 14.83
N GLY A 243 47.70 -23.90 15.50
CA GLY A 243 47.38 -22.99 16.60
C GLY A 243 46.79 -21.64 16.19
N GLY A 244 46.57 -21.39 14.88
CA GLY A 244 45.93 -20.18 14.36
C GLY A 244 46.88 -19.08 13.89
N ALA A 245 48.18 -19.37 13.67
CA ALA A 245 49.09 -18.39 13.09
C ALA A 245 48.90 -18.24 11.57
N ASN A 246 48.73 -17.00 11.12
CA ASN A 246 48.75 -16.61 9.71
C ASN A 246 50.17 -16.38 9.20
N LEU A 247 51.07 -15.87 10.05
CA LEU A 247 52.47 -15.60 9.73
C LEU A 247 53.41 -16.25 10.75
N VAL A 248 54.18 -17.23 10.33
CA VAL A 248 55.20 -17.89 11.15
C VAL A 248 56.58 -17.48 10.66
N THR A 249 57.43 -16.97 11.54
CA THR A 249 58.79 -16.59 11.17
C THR A 249 59.79 -17.66 11.58
N VAL A 250 60.74 -17.95 10.70
CA VAL A 250 61.78 -18.97 10.90
C VAL A 250 63.17 -18.36 10.69
N PRO A 251 64.24 -18.93 11.24
CA PRO A 251 65.60 -18.48 10.92
C PRO A 251 65.91 -18.57 9.42
N LEU A 252 66.63 -17.60 8.86
CA LEU A 252 67.13 -17.68 7.48
C LEU A 252 67.92 -18.96 7.19
N SER A 253 68.57 -19.54 8.20
CA SER A 253 69.31 -20.81 8.06
C SER A 253 68.42 -22.03 7.78
N ASP A 254 67.12 -21.92 8.02
CA ASP A 254 66.16 -22.99 7.70
C ASP A 254 65.71 -22.92 6.23
N LEU A 255 65.98 -21.82 5.52
CA LEU A 255 65.74 -21.68 4.09
C LEU A 255 66.92 -22.20 3.26
N PRO A 256 66.70 -22.78 2.06
CA PRO A 256 65.45 -22.83 1.28
C PRO A 256 64.58 -24.07 1.57
N GLY A 257 64.47 -24.53 2.83
CA GLY A 257 63.52 -25.58 3.17
C GLY A 257 62.06 -25.22 2.83
N ASP A 258 61.23 -26.24 2.63
CA ASP A 258 59.82 -26.10 2.25
C ASP A 258 58.88 -26.49 3.40
N SER A 259 57.68 -25.91 3.41
CA SER A 259 56.58 -26.22 4.34
C SER A 259 55.30 -26.39 3.52
N PRO A 260 54.86 -27.64 3.26
CA PRO A 260 53.72 -27.92 2.40
C PRO A 260 52.45 -27.18 2.85
N GLY A 261 51.80 -26.47 1.92
CA GLY A 261 50.59 -25.71 2.22
C GLY A 261 50.83 -24.31 2.78
N CYS A 262 52.08 -23.87 2.88
CA CYS A 262 52.46 -22.50 3.22
C CYS A 262 53.12 -21.77 2.04
N THR A 263 53.04 -20.43 2.03
CA THR A 263 53.85 -19.57 1.17
C THR A 263 55.15 -19.24 1.89
N VAL A 264 56.28 -19.78 1.42
CA VAL A 264 57.60 -19.64 2.06
C VAL A 264 58.48 -18.66 1.27
N PHE A 265 59.12 -17.70 1.94
CA PHE A 265 60.18 -16.84 1.35
C PHE A 265 61.03 -16.18 2.44
N GLY A 266 62.23 -15.72 2.08
CA GLY A 266 63.15 -15.02 2.98
C GLY A 266 63.11 -13.50 2.88
N GLU A 267 63.40 -12.79 3.97
CA GLU A 267 63.51 -11.33 3.98
C GLU A 267 64.71 -10.79 3.16
N ASN A 268 65.65 -11.66 2.82
CA ASN A 268 66.85 -11.35 2.03
C ASN A 268 66.63 -11.55 0.52
N GLU A 269 65.44 -11.98 0.12
CA GLU A 269 65.07 -12.15 -1.28
C GLU A 269 64.75 -10.81 -1.96
N THR A 270 64.80 -10.80 -3.29
CA THR A 270 64.32 -9.69 -4.11
C THR A 270 63.18 -10.23 -4.97
N PRO A 271 61.93 -10.17 -4.51
CA PRO A 271 60.80 -10.73 -5.24
C PRO A 271 60.53 -9.93 -6.52
N GLU A 272 59.97 -10.61 -7.53
CA GLU A 272 59.41 -9.95 -8.71
C GLU A 272 57.98 -9.53 -8.36
N LEU A 273 57.71 -8.22 -8.40
CA LEU A 273 56.39 -7.69 -8.06
C LEU A 273 55.43 -7.83 -9.24
N GLY A 274 54.21 -8.26 -8.94
CA GLY A 274 53.11 -8.39 -9.87
C GLY A 274 52.29 -7.12 -10.04
N GLU A 275 51.20 -7.22 -10.79
CA GLU A 275 50.21 -6.17 -11.03
C GLU A 275 48.82 -6.63 -10.54
N LEU A 276 48.04 -5.70 -9.97
CA LEU A 276 46.66 -5.96 -9.57
C LEU A 276 45.82 -6.41 -10.78
N ASP A 277 45.02 -7.46 -10.61
CA ASP A 277 44.26 -8.13 -11.69
C ASP A 277 45.12 -8.64 -12.88
N GLY A 278 46.45 -8.68 -12.73
CA GLY A 278 47.41 -9.12 -13.73
C GLY A 278 48.27 -10.27 -13.23
N GLU A 279 49.59 -10.15 -13.41
CA GLU A 279 50.54 -11.16 -12.99
C GLU A 279 50.71 -11.14 -11.46
N PRO A 280 50.77 -12.31 -10.78
CA PRO A 280 51.04 -12.39 -9.35
C PRO A 280 52.50 -12.03 -9.03
N HIS A 281 52.78 -11.69 -7.77
CA HIS A 281 54.16 -11.65 -7.29
C HIS A 281 54.81 -13.02 -7.38
N SER A 282 56.11 -13.04 -7.63
CA SER A 282 56.92 -14.25 -7.69
C SER A 282 58.08 -14.18 -6.69
N VAL A 283 58.24 -15.21 -5.87
CA VAL A 283 59.34 -15.37 -4.90
C VAL A 283 60.34 -16.42 -5.37
N ALA A 284 61.53 -16.50 -4.77
CA ALA A 284 62.66 -17.26 -5.32
C ALA A 284 62.42 -18.78 -5.43
N ASN A 285 61.50 -19.34 -4.64
CA ASN A 285 61.12 -20.76 -4.72
C ASN A 285 60.02 -21.04 -5.76
N GLY A 286 59.58 -20.03 -6.52
CA GLY A 286 58.57 -20.14 -7.57
C GLY A 286 57.13 -20.07 -7.08
N ASN A 287 56.89 -19.82 -5.78
CA ASN A 287 55.54 -19.56 -5.29
C ASN A 287 55.01 -18.24 -5.87
N LEU A 288 53.73 -18.27 -6.24
CA LEU A 288 53.01 -17.13 -6.78
C LEU A 288 52.01 -16.57 -5.76
N VAL A 289 52.08 -15.28 -5.51
CA VAL A 289 51.21 -14.55 -4.56
C VAL A 289 50.38 -13.53 -5.33
N PRO A 290 49.07 -13.74 -5.49
CA PRO A 290 48.20 -12.77 -6.16
C PRO A 290 48.28 -11.40 -5.49
N VAL A 291 48.35 -10.35 -6.31
CA VAL A 291 48.37 -8.96 -5.81
C VAL A 291 47.00 -8.60 -5.25
N THR A 292 46.96 -7.93 -4.10
CA THR A 292 45.72 -7.39 -3.52
C THR A 292 45.77 -5.87 -3.47
N TYR A 293 44.61 -5.24 -3.29
CA TYR A 293 44.52 -3.80 -3.06
C TYR A 293 45.38 -3.33 -1.88
N TRP A 294 45.62 -4.19 -0.89
CA TRP A 294 46.33 -3.81 0.33
C TRP A 294 47.79 -3.43 0.07
N SER A 295 48.52 -4.21 -0.74
CA SER A 295 49.91 -3.90 -1.07
C SER A 295 50.04 -2.70 -2.00
N VAL A 296 49.08 -2.48 -2.90
CA VAL A 296 49.04 -1.30 -3.78
C VAL A 296 48.84 -0.01 -2.96
N LEU A 297 47.87 -0.02 -2.03
CA LEU A 297 47.64 1.08 -1.10
C LEU A 297 48.85 1.32 -0.20
N ALA A 298 49.48 0.24 0.29
CA ALA A 298 50.66 0.34 1.13
C ALA A 298 51.84 1.01 0.41
N GLN A 299 52.11 0.63 -0.84
CA GLN A 299 53.15 1.27 -1.66
C GLN A 299 52.86 2.76 -1.89
N THR A 300 51.59 3.12 -2.07
CA THR A 300 51.15 4.50 -2.27
C THR A 300 51.39 5.38 -1.06
N VAL A 301 51.24 4.84 0.17
CA VAL A 301 51.50 5.62 1.38
C VAL A 301 52.97 5.63 1.78
N LEU A 302 53.77 4.64 1.36
CA LEU A 302 55.20 4.50 1.64
C LEU A 302 56.10 5.38 0.75
N LEU A 303 55.68 6.62 0.47
CA LEU A 303 56.49 7.61 -0.26
C LEU A 303 57.60 8.19 0.64
N ASP A 304 57.22 8.58 1.85
CA ASP A 304 58.10 9.11 2.88
C ASP A 304 57.50 8.84 4.27
N VAL A 305 58.32 8.96 5.31
CA VAL A 305 57.94 8.62 6.69
C VAL A 305 56.77 9.48 7.19
N GLU A 306 56.73 10.78 6.87
CA GLU A 306 55.69 11.69 7.36
C GLU A 306 54.34 11.39 6.70
N THR A 307 54.35 11.12 5.40
CA THR A 307 53.16 10.73 4.63
C THR A 307 52.61 9.40 5.11
N ALA A 308 53.46 8.38 5.24
CA ALA A 308 53.06 7.08 5.76
C ALA A 308 52.51 7.19 7.20
N HIS A 309 53.20 7.93 8.07
CA HIS A 309 52.77 8.11 9.46
C HIS A 309 51.39 8.79 9.54
N ARG A 310 51.15 9.85 8.76
CA ARG A 310 49.84 10.51 8.68
C ARG A 310 48.74 9.57 8.18
N ALA A 311 49.00 8.82 7.11
CA ALA A 311 48.02 7.91 6.52
C ALA A 311 47.62 6.81 7.51
N LEU A 312 48.59 6.18 8.19
CA LEU A 312 48.33 5.14 9.19
C LEU A 312 47.67 5.70 10.47
N ALA A 313 47.99 6.93 10.87
CA ALA A 313 47.26 7.59 11.96
C ALA A 313 45.79 7.85 11.59
N ARG A 314 45.54 8.25 10.33
CA ARG A 314 44.19 8.47 9.82
C ARG A 314 43.41 7.16 9.67
N GLN A 315 44.06 6.10 9.20
CA GLN A 315 43.54 4.73 9.17
C GLN A 315 42.98 4.31 10.53
N ASP A 316 43.79 4.47 11.60
CA ASP A 316 43.39 4.10 12.96
C ASP A 316 42.22 4.94 13.46
N ALA A 317 42.20 6.25 13.14
CA ALA A 317 41.08 7.13 13.49
C ALA A 317 39.78 6.77 12.74
N ILE A 318 39.86 6.38 11.47
CA ILE A 318 38.71 5.92 10.67
C ILE A 318 38.15 4.61 11.24
N ALA A 319 39.03 3.65 11.53
CA ALA A 319 38.64 2.38 12.13
C ALA A 319 37.93 2.61 13.48
N ALA A 320 38.49 3.44 14.35
CA ALA A 320 37.86 3.80 15.62
C ALA A 320 36.49 4.48 15.44
N GLY A 321 36.33 5.31 14.41
CA GLY A 321 35.07 5.99 14.10
C GLY A 321 33.92 5.05 13.73
N VAL A 322 34.22 3.85 13.25
CA VAL A 322 33.23 2.78 12.96
C VAL A 322 33.24 1.66 13.99
N GLY A 323 33.95 1.86 15.12
CA GLY A 323 34.04 0.91 16.21
C GLY A 323 35.08 -0.19 16.03
N ASP A 324 35.85 -0.23 14.94
CA ASP A 324 37.00 -1.14 14.73
C ASP A 324 36.69 -2.62 14.97
N ARG A 325 35.53 -3.08 14.47
CA ARG A 325 35.09 -4.47 14.53
C ARG A 325 34.93 -5.02 13.13
N ASP A 326 35.45 -6.23 12.96
CA ASP A 326 35.33 -7.02 11.74
C ASP A 326 35.75 -6.35 10.43
N LEU A 327 36.50 -5.26 10.50
CA LEU A 327 37.01 -4.53 9.33
C LEU A 327 38.00 -5.37 8.52
N THR A 328 37.98 -5.26 7.21
CA THR A 328 39.03 -5.83 6.36
C THR A 328 40.37 -5.13 6.59
N GLU A 329 41.46 -5.77 6.19
CA GLU A 329 42.81 -5.23 6.35
C GLU A 329 43.05 -3.96 5.52
N ALA A 330 42.40 -3.84 4.36
CA ALA A 330 42.64 -2.75 3.42
C ALA A 330 41.69 -1.55 3.60
N TRP A 331 40.44 -1.76 4.03
CA TRP A 331 39.41 -0.71 4.01
C TRP A 331 39.78 0.57 4.79
N PRO A 332 40.28 0.51 6.03
CA PRO A 332 40.65 1.71 6.76
C PRO A 332 41.74 2.54 6.05
N LEU A 333 42.69 1.85 5.39
CA LEU A 333 43.76 2.52 4.65
C LEU A 333 43.23 3.13 3.35
N ALA A 334 42.35 2.42 2.64
CA ALA A 334 41.68 2.93 1.45
C ALA A 334 40.91 4.22 1.74
N MET A 335 40.13 4.25 2.83
CA MET A 335 39.44 5.46 3.27
C MET A 335 40.41 6.60 3.61
N ALA A 336 41.57 6.29 4.19
CA ALA A 336 42.60 7.29 4.47
C ALA A 336 43.23 7.86 3.19
N VAL A 337 43.48 7.01 2.19
CA VAL A 337 44.00 7.40 0.86
C VAL A 337 43.00 8.31 0.14
N VAL A 338 41.72 7.92 0.06
CA VAL A 338 40.70 8.77 -0.60
C VAL A 338 40.53 10.11 0.10
N ALA A 339 40.64 10.15 1.43
CA ALA A 339 40.48 11.37 2.20
C ALA A 339 41.70 12.32 2.11
N ASP A 340 42.84 11.89 1.56
CA ASP A 340 44.06 12.69 1.44
C ASP A 340 44.32 13.09 -0.03
N PRO A 341 44.14 14.38 -0.39
CA PRO A 341 44.40 14.87 -1.75
C PRO A 341 45.85 14.67 -2.24
N GLY A 342 46.81 14.42 -1.34
CA GLY A 342 48.21 14.19 -1.68
C GLY A 342 48.51 12.76 -2.15
N LEU A 343 47.58 11.81 -1.99
CA LEU A 343 47.77 10.39 -2.29
C LEU A 343 46.98 9.95 -3.53
N HIS A 344 47.25 10.60 -4.67
CA HIS A 344 46.44 10.42 -5.88
C HIS A 344 46.76 9.14 -6.69
N ASP A 345 47.93 8.52 -6.48
CA ASP A 345 48.45 7.45 -7.36
C ASP A 345 47.66 6.14 -7.31
N ALA A 346 46.85 5.91 -6.27
CA ALA A 346 46.01 4.72 -6.12
C ALA A 346 44.56 5.04 -5.74
N LEU A 347 44.01 6.16 -6.22
CA LEU A 347 42.63 6.55 -5.91
C LEU A 347 41.59 5.58 -6.49
N ASP A 348 41.83 5.04 -7.69
CA ASP A 348 40.90 4.08 -8.31
C ASP A 348 40.84 2.77 -7.53
N GLU A 349 41.98 2.29 -7.05
CA GLU A 349 42.14 1.12 -6.19
C GLU A 349 41.51 1.35 -4.82
N ALA A 350 41.78 2.50 -4.19
CA ALA A 350 41.18 2.88 -2.93
C ALA A 350 39.65 2.97 -3.03
N ALA A 351 39.14 3.60 -4.10
CA ALA A 351 37.71 3.67 -4.36
C ALA A 351 37.08 2.28 -4.52
N SER A 352 37.75 1.35 -5.22
CA SER A 352 37.26 -0.02 -5.37
C SER A 352 37.13 -0.73 -4.03
N VAL A 353 38.10 -0.58 -3.12
CA VAL A 353 38.01 -1.11 -1.75
C VAL A 353 36.87 -0.45 -0.96
N VAL A 354 36.71 0.87 -1.04
CA VAL A 354 35.63 1.57 -0.34
C VAL A 354 34.26 1.10 -0.82
N LEU A 355 34.07 0.88 -2.13
CA LEU A 355 32.83 0.34 -2.68
C LEU A 355 32.55 -1.08 -2.16
N ALA A 356 33.59 -1.92 -2.10
CA ALA A 356 33.48 -3.35 -1.81
C ALA A 356 33.51 -3.73 -0.32
N GLU A 357 34.05 -2.88 0.55
CA GLU A 357 34.36 -3.26 1.93
C GLU A 357 33.85 -2.28 3.00
N SER A 358 33.12 -1.21 2.63
CA SER A 358 32.58 -0.25 3.61
C SER A 358 31.54 -0.86 4.58
N PRO A 359 31.75 -0.72 5.91
CA PRO A 359 30.79 -1.15 6.92
C PRO A 359 29.61 -0.18 7.04
N MET A 360 28.50 -0.64 7.63
CA MET A 360 27.27 0.16 7.74
C MET A 360 27.44 1.40 8.62
N GLU A 361 28.28 1.28 9.65
CA GLU A 361 28.65 2.34 10.58
C GLU A 361 29.32 3.53 9.86
N ALA A 362 29.99 3.28 8.73
CA ALA A 362 30.58 4.36 7.93
C ALA A 362 29.52 5.24 7.25
N ALA A 363 28.36 4.66 6.88
CA ALA A 363 27.26 5.40 6.26
C ALA A 363 26.48 6.26 7.26
N THR A 364 26.59 5.99 8.57
CA THR A 364 25.93 6.76 9.64
C THR A 364 26.84 7.80 10.28
N ALA A 365 28.17 7.69 10.12
CA ALA A 365 29.14 8.67 10.57
C ALA A 365 29.30 9.82 9.54
N PRO A 366 28.90 11.07 9.85
CA PRO A 366 28.81 12.14 8.84
C PRO A 366 30.10 12.40 8.06
N ASP A 367 31.25 12.46 8.74
CA ASP A 367 32.54 12.74 8.11
C ASP A 367 33.00 11.61 7.18
N LEU A 368 32.67 10.36 7.51
CA LEU A 368 33.03 9.19 6.70
C LEU A 368 32.05 9.02 5.53
N ALA A 369 30.76 9.20 5.80
CA ALA A 369 29.71 9.17 4.78
C ALA A 369 29.99 10.21 3.69
N HIS A 370 30.45 11.41 4.04
CA HIS A 370 30.82 12.43 3.07
C HIS A 370 31.95 11.98 2.12
N VAL A 371 32.97 11.29 2.63
CA VAL A 371 34.06 10.75 1.81
C VAL A 371 33.52 9.69 0.83
N ILE A 372 32.69 8.77 1.32
CA ILE A 372 32.07 7.72 0.48
C ILE A 372 31.14 8.35 -0.56
N VAL A 373 30.35 9.36 -0.19
CA VAL A 373 29.47 10.10 -1.09
C VAL A 373 30.26 10.74 -2.24
N GLY A 374 31.46 11.27 -1.99
CA GLY A 374 32.32 11.81 -3.05
C GLY A 374 32.68 10.76 -4.11
N ILE A 375 33.07 9.56 -3.67
CA ILE A 375 33.38 8.42 -4.57
C ILE A 375 32.12 7.99 -5.32
N VAL A 376 31.01 7.84 -4.61
CA VAL A 376 29.73 7.43 -5.17
C VAL A 376 29.26 8.41 -6.23
N ASP A 377 29.33 9.71 -5.96
CA ASP A 377 28.91 10.78 -6.87
C ASP A 377 29.70 10.73 -8.19
N GLU A 378 31.02 10.52 -8.11
CA GLU A 378 31.88 10.33 -9.28
C GLU A 378 31.52 9.04 -10.07
N ARG A 379 31.36 7.92 -9.37
CA ARG A 379 31.13 6.59 -9.98
C ARG A 379 29.71 6.41 -10.55
N LEU A 380 28.73 7.16 -10.06
CA LEU A 380 27.39 7.22 -10.64
C LEU A 380 27.37 7.95 -12.00
N GLY A 381 28.46 8.63 -12.39
CA GLY A 381 28.58 9.33 -13.68
C GLY A 381 28.09 10.78 -13.62
N ALA A 382 28.06 11.47 -14.76
CA ALA A 382 27.85 12.93 -14.80
C ALA A 382 26.38 13.37 -14.94
N THR A 383 25.48 12.44 -15.28
CA THR A 383 24.06 12.74 -15.55
C THR A 383 23.16 11.89 -14.66
N THR A 384 21.95 12.37 -14.38
CA THR A 384 20.95 11.61 -13.61
C THR A 384 20.59 10.28 -14.27
N GLN A 385 20.57 10.23 -15.61
CA GLN A 385 20.35 8.99 -16.36
C GLN A 385 21.46 7.95 -16.11
N GLN A 386 22.72 8.37 -16.13
CA GLN A 386 23.84 7.48 -15.84
C GLN A 386 23.81 7.02 -14.38
N ALA A 387 23.41 7.90 -13.47
CA ALA A 387 23.27 7.58 -12.05
C ALA A 387 22.17 6.52 -11.82
N GLU A 388 21.04 6.64 -12.51
CA GLU A 388 19.97 5.63 -12.50
C GLU A 388 20.49 4.25 -12.95
N GLU A 389 21.16 4.20 -14.10
CA GLU A 389 21.71 2.97 -14.67
C GLU A 389 22.81 2.35 -13.79
N ALA A 390 23.65 3.18 -13.17
CA ALA A 390 24.68 2.75 -12.24
C ALA A 390 24.07 2.20 -10.94
N LEU A 391 23.09 2.91 -10.36
CA LEU A 391 22.40 2.47 -9.14
C LEU A 391 21.66 1.16 -9.37
N ALA A 392 20.95 1.01 -10.50
CA ALA A 392 20.26 -0.23 -10.83
C ALA A 392 21.22 -1.42 -10.94
N ARG A 393 22.42 -1.21 -11.52
CA ARG A 393 23.48 -2.24 -11.55
C ARG A 393 23.99 -2.56 -10.14
N TRP A 394 24.25 -1.55 -9.32
CA TRP A 394 24.78 -1.74 -7.97
C TRP A 394 23.79 -2.41 -7.01
N GLN A 395 22.48 -2.21 -7.21
CA GLN A 395 21.44 -2.87 -6.41
C GLN A 395 21.46 -4.40 -6.56
N VAL A 396 21.90 -4.92 -7.71
CA VAL A 396 22.00 -6.37 -7.97
C VAL A 396 23.43 -6.91 -7.83
N ASP A 397 24.43 -6.03 -7.74
CA ASP A 397 25.83 -6.40 -7.62
C ASP A 397 26.23 -6.62 -6.15
N ASN A 398 26.58 -7.87 -5.81
CA ASN A 398 27.04 -8.23 -4.48
C ASN A 398 28.46 -7.72 -4.18
N ALA A 399 29.20 -7.23 -5.19
CA ALA A 399 30.50 -6.62 -4.99
C ALA A 399 30.42 -5.23 -4.34
N VAL A 400 29.25 -4.57 -4.34
CA VAL A 400 29.05 -3.28 -3.65
C VAL A 400 28.43 -3.53 -2.28
N THR A 401 28.93 -2.85 -1.24
CA THR A 401 28.39 -3.02 0.12
C THR A 401 27.00 -2.40 0.31
N PRO A 402 26.21 -2.89 1.27
CA PRO A 402 24.94 -2.25 1.65
C PRO A 402 25.08 -0.78 2.05
N ALA A 403 26.17 -0.41 2.74
CA ALA A 403 26.46 0.96 3.17
C ALA A 403 26.56 1.90 1.97
N VAL A 404 27.34 1.50 0.96
CA VAL A 404 27.54 2.27 -0.28
C VAL A 404 26.26 2.35 -1.09
N ARG A 405 25.48 1.26 -1.20
CA ARG A 405 24.17 1.28 -1.88
C ARG A 405 23.20 2.28 -1.25
N GLN A 406 23.15 2.37 0.08
CA GLN A 406 22.30 3.33 0.77
C GLN A 406 22.69 4.78 0.46
N LEU A 407 23.98 5.09 0.48
CA LEU A 407 24.48 6.42 0.13
C LEU A 407 24.26 6.73 -1.36
N ALA A 408 24.47 5.74 -2.25
CA ALA A 408 24.19 5.88 -3.69
C ALA A 408 22.72 6.17 -3.99
N GLY A 409 21.79 5.51 -3.31
CA GLY A 409 20.36 5.84 -3.40
C GLY A 409 20.08 7.28 -2.97
N THR A 410 20.73 7.76 -1.90
CA THR A 410 20.59 9.15 -1.43
C THR A 410 21.11 10.15 -2.47
N VAL A 411 22.33 9.95 -2.98
CA VAL A 411 22.94 10.81 -4.02
C VAL A 411 22.07 10.83 -5.28
N PHE A 412 21.59 9.67 -5.72
CA PHE A 412 20.69 9.57 -6.85
C PHE A 412 19.37 10.34 -6.61
N ALA A 413 18.77 10.22 -5.42
CA ALA A 413 17.53 10.92 -5.09
C ALA A 413 17.69 12.45 -5.18
N PHE A 414 18.80 13.01 -4.68
CA PHE A 414 19.09 14.44 -4.83
C PHE A 414 19.23 14.85 -6.30
N ARG A 415 19.98 14.08 -7.10
CA ARG A 415 20.14 14.35 -8.54
C ARG A 415 18.82 14.24 -9.30
N ALA A 416 18.00 13.24 -8.96
CA ALA A 416 16.69 13.02 -9.56
C ALA A 416 15.72 14.17 -9.26
N LEU A 417 15.67 14.64 -8.01
CA LEU A 417 14.85 15.79 -7.64
C LEU A 417 15.33 17.09 -8.31
N GLY A 418 16.63 17.32 -8.38
CA GLY A 418 17.21 18.53 -8.97
C GLY A 418 17.15 18.57 -10.52
N ASP A 419 16.94 17.44 -11.19
CA ASP A 419 16.93 17.34 -12.65
C ASP A 419 15.49 17.33 -13.21
N GLY A 420 14.93 18.52 -13.44
CA GLY A 420 13.59 18.67 -14.03
C GLY A 420 13.44 18.03 -15.42
N HIS A 421 14.52 17.94 -16.21
CA HIS A 421 14.47 17.26 -17.52
C HIS A 421 14.37 15.74 -17.39
N TRP A 422 15.02 15.16 -16.38
CA TRP A 422 14.85 13.76 -16.03
C TRP A 422 13.43 13.50 -15.51
N VAL A 423 12.95 14.30 -14.55
CA VAL A 423 11.59 14.17 -13.97
C VAL A 423 10.50 14.21 -15.05
N ARG A 424 10.62 15.11 -16.04
CA ARG A 424 9.68 15.20 -17.17
C ARG A 424 9.60 13.90 -17.99
N ARG A 425 10.74 13.26 -18.25
CA ARG A 425 10.83 12.04 -19.08
C ARG A 425 10.59 10.75 -18.29
N ALA A 426 10.73 10.80 -16.98
CA ALA A 426 10.58 9.66 -16.09
C ALA A 426 9.16 9.09 -16.10
N GLY A 427 9.08 7.76 -16.03
CA GLY A 427 7.85 6.99 -15.89
C GLY A 427 7.76 6.27 -14.55
N PRO A 428 6.74 5.41 -14.37
CA PRO A 428 6.50 4.71 -13.11
C PRO A 428 7.68 3.87 -12.61
N ALA A 429 8.44 3.25 -13.52
CA ALA A 429 9.60 2.43 -13.15
C ALA A 429 10.75 3.28 -12.58
N GLN A 430 11.02 4.45 -13.18
CA GLN A 430 12.04 5.38 -12.71
C GLN A 430 11.68 5.98 -11.35
N PHE A 431 10.41 6.37 -11.17
CA PHE A 431 9.96 6.88 -9.88
C PHE A 431 10.04 5.82 -8.78
N ALA A 432 9.77 4.55 -9.09
CA ALA A 432 9.94 3.44 -8.14
C ALA A 432 11.39 3.32 -7.60
N VAL A 433 12.40 3.73 -8.38
CA VAL A 433 13.79 3.76 -7.88
C VAL A 433 13.93 4.82 -6.79
N VAL A 434 13.39 6.03 -6.98
CA VAL A 434 13.42 7.10 -5.97
C VAL A 434 12.58 6.73 -4.75
N GLU A 435 11.44 6.05 -4.94
CA GLU A 435 10.58 5.53 -3.85
C GLU A 435 11.34 4.59 -2.90
N SER A 436 12.31 3.84 -3.44
CA SER A 436 13.14 2.91 -2.67
C SER A 436 14.32 3.55 -1.93
N CYS A 437 14.62 4.83 -2.22
CA CYS A 437 15.76 5.52 -1.64
C CYS A 437 15.50 5.94 -0.17
N ALA A 438 16.58 6.08 0.60
CA ALA A 438 16.50 6.52 1.98
C ALA A 438 15.99 7.97 2.06
N ARG A 439 15.10 8.21 3.02
CA ARG A 439 14.54 9.54 3.28
C ARG A 439 15.39 10.25 4.32
N THR A 440 15.88 11.44 3.99
CA THR A 440 16.69 12.28 4.89
C THR A 440 16.06 13.65 5.06
N GLU A 441 16.41 14.37 6.13
CA GLU A 441 15.93 15.74 6.35
C GLU A 441 16.42 16.71 5.26
N ASP A 442 17.63 16.50 4.76
CA ASP A 442 18.18 17.30 3.65
C ASP A 442 17.42 17.06 2.34
N LEU A 443 17.04 15.80 2.06
CA LEU A 443 16.24 15.47 0.87
C LEU A 443 14.82 16.07 0.96
N GLN A 444 14.26 16.12 2.17
CA GLN A 444 13.00 16.81 2.43
C GLN A 444 13.12 18.32 2.21
N ALA A 445 14.20 18.94 2.67
CA ALA A 445 14.44 20.37 2.47
C ALA A 445 14.59 20.71 0.98
N GLU A 446 15.25 19.85 0.21
CA GLU A 446 15.37 19.99 -1.25
C GLU A 446 14.00 19.87 -1.94
N ALA A 447 13.18 18.89 -1.55
CA ALA A 447 11.81 18.75 -2.05
C ALA A 447 10.96 20.00 -1.79
N ASP A 448 11.04 20.55 -0.58
CA ASP A 448 10.34 21.79 -0.20
C ASP A 448 10.85 22.99 -1.03
N ALA A 449 12.15 23.06 -1.32
CA ALA A 449 12.74 24.12 -2.14
C ALA A 449 12.25 24.05 -3.60
N ILE A 450 12.21 22.85 -4.18
CA ILE A 450 11.71 22.62 -5.55
C ILE A 450 10.22 22.97 -5.66
N LEU A 451 9.40 22.59 -4.68
CA LEU A 451 7.99 23.00 -4.63
C LEU A 451 7.84 24.52 -4.50
N GLY A 452 8.73 25.17 -3.74
CA GLY A 452 8.80 26.63 -3.64
C GLY A 452 9.09 27.30 -4.98
N ASP A 453 10.03 26.76 -5.77
CA ASP A 453 10.32 27.24 -7.13
C ASP A 453 9.12 27.06 -8.07
N LEU A 454 8.48 25.88 -8.05
CA LEU A 454 7.27 25.61 -8.83
C LEU A 454 6.15 26.59 -8.49
N ARG A 455 5.95 26.91 -7.21
CA ARG A 455 5.00 27.92 -6.74
C ARG A 455 5.31 29.31 -7.30
N LEU A 456 6.59 29.71 -7.32
CA LEU A 456 7.00 30.98 -7.88
C LEU A 456 6.74 31.03 -9.40
N ARG A 457 7.07 29.96 -10.12
CA ARG A 457 6.80 29.84 -11.56
C ARG A 457 5.31 29.85 -11.90
N ALA A 458 4.48 29.16 -11.12
CA ALA A 458 3.02 29.15 -11.28
C ALA A 458 2.38 30.53 -11.00
N ARG A 459 3.03 31.37 -10.19
CA ARG A 459 2.63 32.77 -9.96
C ARG A 459 3.14 33.72 -11.05
N GLY A 460 4.18 33.31 -11.79
CA GLY A 460 4.74 34.06 -12.90
C GLY A 460 3.89 33.95 -14.17
N GLY A 461 4.01 34.93 -15.08
CA GLY A 461 3.30 34.94 -16.37
C GLY A 461 3.95 34.09 -17.47
N GLY A 462 4.63 32.99 -17.11
CA GLY A 462 5.27 32.09 -18.06
C GLY A 462 4.28 31.18 -18.81
N ASN A 463 4.78 30.22 -19.59
CA ASN A 463 3.95 29.21 -20.23
C ASN A 463 3.33 28.28 -19.16
N LEU A 464 2.07 28.52 -18.81
CA LEU A 464 1.32 27.78 -17.79
C LEU A 464 1.27 26.27 -18.06
N ARG A 465 1.23 25.85 -19.34
CA ARG A 465 1.22 24.42 -19.70
C ARG A 465 2.54 23.73 -19.33
N ASP A 466 3.66 24.39 -19.56
CA ASP A 466 4.97 23.83 -19.20
C ASP A 466 5.12 23.73 -17.69
N VAL A 467 4.65 24.75 -16.95
CA VAL A 467 4.64 24.74 -15.48
C VAL A 467 3.71 23.65 -14.96
N ALA A 468 2.54 23.46 -15.56
CA ALA A 468 1.59 22.40 -15.19
C ALA A 468 2.22 21.01 -15.36
N PHE A 469 2.97 20.79 -16.45
CA PHE A 469 3.65 19.52 -16.72
C PHE A 469 4.73 19.24 -15.65
N ASP A 470 5.61 20.21 -15.40
CA ASP A 470 6.64 20.10 -14.36
C ASP A 470 6.04 19.86 -13.00
N ALA A 471 5.02 20.65 -12.63
CA ALA A 471 4.38 20.58 -11.34
C ALA A 471 3.79 19.20 -11.11
N LEU A 472 3.06 18.65 -12.09
CA LEU A 472 2.39 17.38 -11.91
C LEU A 472 3.35 16.20 -11.86
N LYS A 473 4.40 16.17 -12.69
CA LYS A 473 5.44 15.14 -12.60
C LYS A 473 6.22 15.21 -11.28
N THR A 474 6.55 16.42 -10.83
CA THR A 474 7.28 16.63 -9.58
C THR A 474 6.42 16.26 -8.38
N ILE A 475 5.17 16.73 -8.32
CA ILE A 475 4.24 16.36 -7.25
C ILE A 475 4.02 14.85 -7.23
N ASP A 476 3.86 14.19 -8.39
CA ASP A 476 3.73 12.73 -8.42
C ASP A 476 4.96 12.02 -7.84
N LEU A 477 6.16 12.46 -8.21
CA LEU A 477 7.41 11.95 -7.64
C LEU A 477 7.47 12.15 -6.12
N LEU A 478 7.13 13.34 -5.62
CA LEU A 478 7.18 13.65 -4.20
C LEU A 478 6.12 12.90 -3.38
N VAL A 479 4.91 12.70 -3.93
CA VAL A 479 3.86 11.89 -3.30
C VAL A 479 4.32 10.45 -3.19
N ARG A 480 4.86 9.90 -4.28
CA ARG A 480 5.37 8.52 -4.35
C ARG A 480 6.53 8.29 -3.38
N ALA A 481 7.49 9.20 -3.35
CA ALA A 481 8.66 9.13 -2.47
C ALA A 481 8.34 9.43 -0.99
N ASP A 482 7.11 9.83 -0.68
CA ASP A 482 6.68 10.26 0.67
C ASP A 482 7.49 11.47 1.19
N LEU A 483 7.71 12.44 0.30
CA LEU A 483 8.46 13.69 0.55
C LEU A 483 7.54 14.92 0.65
N LEU A 484 6.22 14.74 0.69
CA LEU A 484 5.24 15.82 0.86
C LEU A 484 4.70 15.85 2.29
N ARG A 485 5.22 16.80 3.10
CA ARG A 485 4.72 17.08 4.46
C ARG A 485 3.67 18.19 4.48
N ASP A 486 3.03 18.43 5.63
CA ASP A 486 1.89 19.37 5.78
C ASP A 486 2.06 20.71 5.04
N ARG A 487 3.19 21.42 5.23
CA ARG A 487 3.45 22.69 4.52
C ARG A 487 3.63 22.52 3.01
N GLY A 488 4.25 21.42 2.59
CA GLY A 488 4.42 21.07 1.18
C GLY A 488 3.09 20.70 0.52
N VAL A 489 2.17 20.08 1.25
CA VAL A 489 0.81 19.76 0.78
C VAL A 489 0.05 21.04 0.41
N ASP A 490 0.05 22.06 1.27
CA ASP A 490 -0.59 23.35 0.99
C ASP A 490 -0.01 24.01 -0.27
N VAL A 491 1.33 23.96 -0.43
CA VAL A 491 2.00 24.50 -1.61
C VAL A 491 1.65 23.70 -2.87
N ALA A 492 1.59 22.38 -2.78
CA ALA A 492 1.19 21.52 -3.89
C ALA A 492 -0.24 21.85 -4.35
N PHE A 493 -1.20 22.00 -3.43
CA PHE A 493 -2.56 22.42 -3.78
C PHE A 493 -2.59 23.78 -4.48
N GLU A 494 -1.86 24.78 -3.97
CA GLU A 494 -1.79 26.09 -4.61
C GLU A 494 -1.22 26.01 -6.04
N VAL A 495 -0.18 25.20 -6.25
CA VAL A 495 0.42 24.99 -7.59
C VAL A 495 -0.56 24.28 -8.52
N LEU A 496 -1.23 23.22 -8.04
CA LEU A 496 -2.22 22.48 -8.81
C LEU A 496 -3.36 23.40 -9.25
N GLU A 497 -3.96 24.14 -8.32
CA GLU A 497 -5.07 25.07 -8.60
C GLU A 497 -4.69 26.16 -9.61
N ARG A 498 -3.46 26.69 -9.53
CA ARG A 498 -3.04 27.79 -10.41
C ARG A 498 -2.61 27.36 -11.80
N ALA A 499 -1.90 26.24 -11.92
CA ALA A 499 -1.27 25.82 -13.18
C ALA A 499 -1.91 24.58 -13.80
N VAL A 500 -2.13 23.53 -13.00
CA VAL A 500 -2.57 22.23 -13.50
C VAL A 500 -4.06 22.23 -13.81
N ILE A 501 -4.90 22.64 -12.86
CA ILE A 501 -6.36 22.57 -13.02
C ILE A 501 -6.87 23.39 -14.21
N PRO A 502 -6.43 24.65 -14.46
CA PRO A 502 -6.85 25.40 -15.63
C PRO A 502 -6.49 24.70 -16.95
N THR A 503 -5.33 24.04 -16.99
CA THR A 503 -4.85 23.28 -18.16
C THR A 503 -5.68 22.01 -18.38
N LEU A 504 -6.00 21.27 -17.31
CA LEU A 504 -6.87 20.08 -17.39
C LEU A 504 -8.30 20.42 -17.83
N CYS A 505 -8.81 21.58 -17.40
CA CYS A 505 -10.15 22.05 -17.76
C CYS A 505 -10.23 22.69 -19.15
N ASP A 506 -9.12 22.83 -19.89
CA ASP A 506 -9.17 23.27 -21.28
C ASP A 506 -9.67 22.13 -22.19
N ARG A 507 -10.67 22.42 -23.04
CA ARG A 507 -11.33 21.40 -23.87
C ARG A 507 -10.45 20.84 -24.98
N VAL A 508 -9.49 21.61 -25.47
CA VAL A 508 -8.63 21.23 -26.58
C VAL A 508 -7.27 20.78 -26.03
N ASP A 509 -6.67 21.60 -25.18
CA ASP A 509 -5.33 21.38 -24.68
C ASP A 509 -5.28 20.34 -23.56
N GLY A 510 -6.35 20.15 -22.78
CA GLY A 510 -6.39 19.19 -21.68
C GLY A 510 -6.18 17.74 -22.15
N ALA A 511 -6.83 17.34 -23.24
CA ALA A 511 -6.68 16.00 -23.81
C ALA A 511 -5.26 15.76 -24.35
N ALA A 512 -4.67 16.75 -25.01
CA ALA A 512 -3.29 16.67 -25.48
C ALA A 512 -2.29 16.64 -24.31
N PHE A 513 -2.57 17.39 -23.25
CA PHE A 513 -1.74 17.45 -22.05
C PHE A 513 -1.68 16.10 -21.32
N VAL A 514 -2.81 15.44 -21.05
CA VAL A 514 -2.80 14.13 -20.37
C VAL A 514 -2.16 13.02 -21.23
N ALA A 515 -2.34 13.08 -22.55
CA ALA A 515 -1.70 12.15 -23.48
C ALA A 515 -0.17 12.31 -23.50
N GLU A 516 0.33 13.54 -23.40
CA GLU A 516 1.76 13.85 -23.33
C GLU A 516 2.36 13.47 -21.96
N LEU A 517 1.63 13.73 -20.87
CA LEU A 517 2.06 13.48 -19.50
C LEU A 517 2.22 11.98 -19.18
N GLY A 518 1.30 11.16 -19.71
CA GLY A 518 1.22 9.73 -19.44
C GLY A 518 0.68 9.42 -18.03
N PRO A 519 0.98 8.22 -17.48
CA PRO A 519 0.40 7.77 -16.22
C PRO A 519 0.97 8.55 -15.01
N VAL A 520 0.09 8.84 -14.06
CA VAL A 520 0.38 9.38 -12.71
C VAL A 520 -0.03 8.35 -11.66
N SER A 521 0.48 8.38 -10.43
CA SER A 521 0.04 7.43 -9.40
C SER A 521 -1.41 7.65 -8.97
N ALA A 522 -2.08 6.57 -8.54
CA ALA A 522 -3.42 6.66 -7.96
C ALA A 522 -3.44 7.58 -6.72
N SER A 523 -2.40 7.54 -5.88
CA SER A 523 -2.26 8.42 -4.71
C SER A 523 -2.29 9.90 -5.09
N THR A 524 -1.54 10.31 -6.12
CA THR A 524 -1.53 11.70 -6.59
C THR A 524 -2.87 12.09 -7.21
N ARG A 525 -3.49 11.19 -7.98
CA ARG A 525 -4.83 11.46 -8.54
C ARG A 525 -5.86 11.67 -7.45
N VAL A 526 -6.05 10.70 -6.57
CA VAL A 526 -7.13 10.68 -5.57
C VAL A 526 -6.90 11.71 -4.46
N ARG A 527 -5.68 11.83 -3.93
CA ARG A 527 -5.43 12.68 -2.74
C ARG A 527 -5.17 14.14 -3.07
N PHE A 528 -4.76 14.46 -4.30
CA PHE A 528 -4.36 15.82 -4.68
C PHE A 528 -5.13 16.36 -5.87
N LEU A 529 -5.11 15.67 -7.02
CA LEU A 529 -5.75 16.19 -8.23
C LEU A 529 -7.26 16.26 -8.12
N GLN A 530 -7.92 15.20 -7.69
CA GLN A 530 -9.39 15.17 -7.63
C GLN A 530 -9.94 16.23 -6.67
N PRO A 531 -9.44 16.39 -5.42
CA PRO A 531 -9.87 17.48 -4.53
C PRO A 531 -9.55 18.87 -5.07
N ALA A 532 -8.34 19.09 -5.61
CA ALA A 532 -7.96 20.39 -6.18
C ALA A 532 -8.86 20.76 -7.36
N LEU A 533 -9.19 19.78 -8.20
CA LEU A 533 -10.04 19.95 -9.37
C LEU A 533 -11.48 20.28 -8.97
N THR A 534 -12.10 19.49 -8.09
CA THR A 534 -13.52 19.63 -7.78
C THR A 534 -13.82 20.88 -6.96
N ALA A 535 -12.86 21.38 -6.18
CA ALA A 535 -12.94 22.66 -5.50
C ALA A 535 -12.71 23.87 -6.43
N HIS A 536 -12.14 23.67 -7.63
CA HIS A 536 -11.72 24.78 -8.49
C HIS A 536 -12.90 25.42 -9.25
N PRO A 537 -13.01 26.78 -9.27
CA PRO A 537 -14.13 27.48 -9.90
C PRO A 537 -14.33 27.19 -11.39
N VAL A 538 -13.25 26.93 -12.15
CA VAL A 538 -13.34 26.63 -13.59
C VAL A 538 -14.04 25.29 -13.85
N PHE A 539 -13.86 24.32 -12.95
CA PHE A 539 -14.51 23.02 -13.04
C PHE A 539 -15.95 23.11 -12.53
N ALA A 540 -16.15 23.62 -11.31
CA ALA A 540 -17.47 23.74 -10.68
C ALA A 540 -18.42 24.69 -11.42
N GLY A 541 -17.88 25.69 -12.14
CA GLY A 541 -18.65 26.69 -12.88
C GLY A 541 -19.33 26.19 -14.15
N ARG A 542 -19.16 24.91 -14.54
CA ARG A 542 -19.75 24.31 -15.75
C ARG A 542 -20.80 23.24 -15.41
N PRO A 543 -21.79 22.99 -16.30
CA PRO A 543 -22.73 21.88 -16.15
C PRO A 543 -22.03 20.52 -16.09
N LEU A 544 -22.56 19.59 -15.28
CA LEU A 544 -22.15 18.18 -15.30
C LEU A 544 -22.28 17.61 -16.71
N GLY A 545 -21.33 16.78 -17.10
CA GLY A 545 -21.21 16.21 -18.45
C GLY A 545 -20.34 17.03 -19.39
N SER A 546 -20.03 18.27 -18.99
CA SER A 546 -19.36 19.24 -19.84
C SER A 546 -18.13 19.87 -19.19
N ARG A 547 -17.77 19.44 -17.97
CA ARG A 547 -16.68 20.03 -17.17
C ARG A 547 -15.31 19.65 -17.72
N LEU A 548 -15.10 18.37 -18.03
CA LEU A 548 -13.86 17.84 -18.60
C LEU A 548 -14.04 17.24 -19.99
N ALA A 549 -12.95 17.17 -20.76
CA ALA A 549 -12.90 16.35 -21.96
C ALA A 549 -12.85 14.85 -21.59
N PRO A 550 -13.51 13.95 -22.34
CA PRO A 550 -13.56 12.52 -22.00
C PRO A 550 -12.20 11.86 -21.73
N PRO A 551 -11.12 12.13 -22.52
CA PRO A 551 -9.80 11.54 -22.23
C PRO A 551 -9.19 11.99 -20.90
N VAL A 552 -9.47 13.23 -20.47
CA VAL A 552 -8.98 13.77 -19.19
C VAL A 552 -9.72 13.11 -18.03
N LEU A 553 -11.04 12.93 -18.18
CA LEU A 553 -11.86 12.27 -17.19
C LEU A 553 -11.45 10.80 -17.04
N GLU A 554 -11.32 10.06 -18.14
CA GLU A 554 -10.86 8.66 -18.13
C GLU A 554 -9.51 8.52 -17.43
N TRP A 555 -8.57 9.43 -17.72
CA TRP A 555 -7.26 9.45 -17.08
C TRP A 555 -7.31 9.78 -15.58
N LEU A 556 -8.21 10.66 -15.14
CA LEU A 556 -8.39 11.02 -13.72
C LEU A 556 -9.05 9.92 -12.90
N VAL A 557 -9.99 9.20 -13.52
CA VAL A 557 -10.83 8.19 -12.86
C VAL A 557 -10.30 6.76 -13.00
N ASP A 558 -9.25 6.57 -13.79
CA ASP A 558 -8.57 5.28 -13.93
C ASP A 558 -8.13 4.74 -12.55
N GLY A 559 -8.61 3.55 -12.20
CA GLY A 559 -8.37 2.91 -10.91
C GLY A 559 -9.23 3.39 -9.74
N LEU A 560 -10.34 4.11 -9.97
CA LEU A 560 -11.37 4.31 -8.94
C LEU A 560 -11.96 2.95 -8.54
N LEU A 561 -11.77 2.57 -7.27
CA LEU A 561 -12.19 1.29 -6.72
C LEU A 561 -13.44 1.38 -5.84
N ASP A 562 -13.73 2.57 -5.31
CA ASP A 562 -14.81 2.79 -4.36
C ASP A 562 -15.89 3.68 -4.97
N VAL A 563 -17.07 3.11 -5.16
CA VAL A 563 -18.27 3.81 -5.64
C VAL A 563 -19.27 3.68 -4.51
N PRO A 564 -19.70 4.80 -3.88
CA PRO A 564 -20.65 4.71 -2.80
C PRO A 564 -21.98 4.18 -3.31
N ASP A 565 -22.55 3.23 -2.58
CA ASP A 565 -23.90 2.76 -2.87
C ASP A 565 -24.96 3.73 -2.31
N LEU A 566 -26.22 3.43 -2.63
CA LEU A 566 -27.35 4.26 -2.16
C LEU A 566 -27.58 4.18 -0.66
N ASP A 567 -27.22 3.08 0.01
CA ASP A 567 -27.35 2.96 1.47
C ASP A 567 -26.34 3.86 2.17
N GLU A 568 -25.13 3.91 1.64
CA GLU A 568 -24.06 4.78 2.11
C GLU A 568 -24.39 6.26 1.90
N LEU A 569 -24.87 6.65 0.71
CA LEU A 569 -25.28 8.04 0.44
C LEU A 569 -26.49 8.46 1.26
N ALA A 570 -27.44 7.56 1.51
CA ALA A 570 -28.59 7.86 2.37
C ALA A 570 -28.20 8.01 3.84
N SER A 571 -27.22 7.22 4.31
CA SER A 571 -26.73 7.26 5.69
C SER A 571 -25.82 8.47 5.95
N ASP A 572 -25.00 8.84 4.97
CA ASP A 572 -24.15 10.03 5.01
C ASP A 572 -24.26 10.85 3.71
N PRO A 573 -25.24 11.77 3.64
CA PRO A 573 -25.44 12.60 2.46
C PRO A 573 -24.27 13.54 2.12
N GLN A 574 -23.32 13.77 3.03
CA GLN A 574 -22.16 14.63 2.75
C GLN A 574 -21.17 13.96 1.78
N ARG A 575 -21.18 12.63 1.69
CA ARG A 575 -20.32 11.88 0.76
C ARG A 575 -20.53 12.26 -0.70
N ILE A 576 -21.70 12.79 -1.08
CA ILE A 576 -21.94 13.28 -2.45
C ILE A 576 -21.07 14.50 -2.82
N THR A 577 -20.44 15.14 -1.83
CA THR A 577 -19.47 16.24 -2.05
C THR A 577 -18.05 15.74 -2.25
N GLU A 578 -17.80 14.45 -2.02
CA GLU A 578 -16.50 13.82 -2.25
C GLU A 578 -16.12 13.89 -3.74
N PRO A 579 -14.83 14.13 -4.06
CA PRO A 579 -14.40 14.34 -5.44
C PRO A 579 -14.80 13.22 -6.41
N GLU A 580 -14.75 11.96 -5.96
CA GLU A 580 -15.17 10.78 -6.72
C GLU A 580 -16.62 10.88 -7.19
N CYS A 581 -17.55 11.27 -6.33
CA CYS A 581 -18.97 11.41 -6.66
C CYS A 581 -19.19 12.47 -7.74
N VAL A 582 -18.44 13.57 -7.67
CA VAL A 582 -18.53 14.66 -8.65
C VAL A 582 -18.00 14.23 -10.02
N LEU A 583 -16.89 13.48 -10.05
CA LEU A 583 -16.29 12.98 -11.29
C LEU A 583 -17.09 11.85 -11.92
N ILE A 584 -17.65 10.95 -11.11
CA ILE A 584 -18.60 9.91 -11.58
C ILE A 584 -19.79 10.58 -12.25
N ALA A 585 -20.40 11.59 -11.60
CA ALA A 585 -21.52 12.31 -12.18
C ALA A 585 -21.15 13.01 -13.50
N ASP A 586 -20.01 13.71 -13.55
CA ASP A 586 -19.55 14.35 -14.79
C ASP A 586 -19.37 13.33 -15.92
N GLY A 587 -18.83 12.14 -15.64
CA GLY A 587 -18.67 11.09 -16.64
C GLY A 587 -19.97 10.47 -17.14
N VAL A 588 -20.89 10.17 -16.23
CA VAL A 588 -22.20 9.60 -16.58
C VAL A 588 -22.97 10.58 -17.47
N PHE A 589 -22.97 11.88 -17.13
CA PHE A 589 -23.64 12.89 -17.96
C PHE A 589 -22.91 13.13 -19.29
N ALA A 590 -21.58 13.09 -19.33
CA ALA A 590 -20.80 13.25 -20.57
C ALA A 590 -21.08 12.13 -21.58
N LEU A 591 -21.26 10.89 -21.09
CA LEU A 591 -21.63 9.74 -21.93
C LEU A 591 -23.08 9.81 -22.39
N THR A 592 -23.97 10.40 -21.59
CA THR A 592 -25.38 10.55 -21.91
C THR A 592 -25.62 11.59 -23.02
N GLU A 593 -24.91 12.72 -22.98
CA GLU A 593 -25.02 13.81 -23.97
C GLU A 593 -24.57 13.41 -25.39
N GLN A 594 -23.59 12.50 -25.52
CA GLN A 594 -22.98 12.19 -26.82
C GLN A 594 -23.72 11.12 -27.64
N GLU A 595 -24.93 10.70 -27.23
CA GLU A 595 -25.62 9.50 -27.75
C GLU A 595 -24.72 8.25 -27.79
N PHE A 596 -23.63 8.25 -27.01
CA PHE A 596 -22.73 7.11 -26.90
C PHE A 596 -23.51 5.93 -26.31
N ASP A 597 -23.15 4.73 -26.75
CA ASP A 597 -23.78 3.46 -26.40
C ASP A 597 -24.11 3.39 -24.89
N ARG A 598 -25.37 3.67 -24.52
CA ARG A 598 -25.84 3.69 -23.12
C ARG A 598 -25.54 2.39 -22.39
N ALA A 599 -25.33 1.30 -23.14
CA ALA A 599 -24.87 0.01 -22.61
C ALA A 599 -23.48 0.06 -21.95
N ARG A 600 -22.69 1.13 -22.18
CA ARG A 600 -21.38 1.35 -21.54
C ARG A 600 -21.47 1.97 -20.14
N ILE A 601 -22.61 2.57 -19.77
CA ILE A 601 -22.80 3.11 -18.43
C ILE A 601 -23.09 1.94 -17.49
N ARG A 602 -22.17 1.69 -16.58
CA ARG A 602 -22.35 0.72 -15.48
C ARG A 602 -23.55 1.15 -14.64
N SER A 603 -24.53 0.27 -14.44
CA SER A 603 -25.81 0.62 -13.82
C SER A 603 -25.64 1.16 -12.40
N GLU A 604 -24.64 0.69 -11.67
CA GLU A 604 -24.26 1.12 -10.32
C GLU A 604 -23.79 2.58 -10.22
N LEU A 605 -23.37 3.21 -11.32
CA LEU A 605 -22.92 4.61 -11.31
C LEU A 605 -24.09 5.59 -11.46
N VAL A 606 -25.21 5.13 -12.01
CA VAL A 606 -26.39 5.97 -12.28
C VAL A 606 -27.00 6.56 -11.00
N PRO A 607 -27.13 5.79 -9.89
CA PRO A 607 -27.59 6.33 -8.62
C PRO A 607 -26.77 7.51 -8.09
N VAL A 608 -25.44 7.38 -8.12
CA VAL A 608 -24.50 8.42 -7.67
C VAL A 608 -24.65 9.67 -8.54
N ALA A 609 -24.71 9.50 -9.87
CA ALA A 609 -24.88 10.61 -10.79
C ALA A 609 -26.19 11.38 -10.58
N LEU A 610 -27.31 10.66 -10.39
CA LEU A 610 -28.59 11.31 -10.12
C LEU A 610 -28.60 12.02 -8.75
N TRP A 611 -28.08 11.38 -7.71
CA TRP A 611 -27.97 11.98 -6.37
C TRP A 611 -27.13 13.27 -6.41
N ARG A 612 -26.04 13.28 -7.18
CA ARG A 612 -25.20 14.47 -7.37
C ARG A 612 -25.94 15.56 -8.15
N ALA A 613 -26.66 15.22 -9.20
CA ALA A 613 -27.45 16.20 -9.97
C ALA A 613 -28.54 16.85 -9.10
N LEU A 614 -29.23 16.07 -8.26
CA LEU A 614 -30.23 16.57 -7.32
C LEU A 614 -29.61 17.46 -6.23
N HIS A 615 -28.44 17.08 -5.72
CA HIS A 615 -27.66 17.89 -4.80
C HIS A 615 -27.29 19.25 -5.41
N GLU A 616 -26.70 19.27 -6.62
CA GLU A 616 -26.36 20.53 -7.29
C GLU A 616 -27.59 21.37 -7.62
N ALA A 617 -28.69 20.75 -8.05
CA ALA A 617 -29.95 21.44 -8.25
C ALA A 617 -30.45 22.09 -6.95
N ARG A 618 -30.36 21.40 -5.81
CA ARG A 618 -30.75 21.93 -4.48
C ARG A 618 -29.91 23.14 -4.06
N GLU A 619 -28.61 23.13 -4.32
CA GLU A 619 -27.71 24.23 -3.97
C GLU A 619 -27.78 25.42 -4.96
N GLY A 620 -28.65 25.36 -5.97
CA GLY A 620 -28.81 26.41 -6.99
C GLY A 620 -27.74 26.37 -8.08
N GLY A 621 -27.09 25.21 -8.25
CA GLY A 621 -26.13 24.92 -9.31
C GLY A 621 -26.79 24.59 -10.66
N TRP A 622 -26.03 23.94 -11.53
CA TRP A 622 -26.49 23.58 -12.88
C TRP A 622 -27.42 22.36 -12.84
N ALA A 623 -28.54 22.46 -13.55
CA ALA A 623 -29.42 21.32 -13.82
C ALA A 623 -29.07 20.72 -15.20
N PRO A 624 -28.56 19.48 -15.29
CA PRO A 624 -28.28 18.84 -16.57
C PRO A 624 -29.57 18.62 -17.37
N SER A 625 -29.54 18.85 -18.70
CA SER A 625 -30.71 18.63 -19.56
C SER A 625 -31.13 17.16 -19.66
N ASP A 626 -30.20 16.25 -19.39
CA ASP A 626 -30.33 14.84 -19.73
C ASP A 626 -30.75 13.95 -18.55
N VAL A 627 -31.11 14.55 -17.41
CA VAL A 627 -31.66 13.81 -16.25
C VAL A 627 -32.87 12.93 -16.62
N PRO A 628 -33.85 13.38 -17.44
CA PRO A 628 -34.96 12.51 -17.86
C PRO A 628 -34.48 11.25 -18.61
N ALA A 629 -33.45 11.37 -19.43
CA ALA A 629 -32.89 10.25 -20.18
C ALA A 629 -32.18 9.23 -19.26
N LEU A 630 -31.51 9.73 -18.22
CA LEU A 630 -30.87 8.91 -17.18
C LEU A 630 -31.90 8.17 -16.33
N VAL A 631 -32.98 8.87 -15.92
CA VAL A 631 -34.08 8.29 -15.15
C VAL A 631 -34.77 7.19 -15.92
N ALA A 632 -35.12 7.42 -17.20
CA ALA A 632 -35.80 6.42 -18.02
C ALA A 632 -34.94 5.17 -18.34
N GLY A 633 -33.60 5.29 -18.27
CA GLY A 633 -32.67 4.22 -18.61
C GLY A 633 -32.30 3.29 -17.46
N HIS A 634 -32.56 3.67 -16.21
CA HIS A 634 -32.22 2.92 -15.01
C HIS A 634 -33.51 2.43 -14.37
N GLY A 635 -33.72 1.11 -14.26
CA GLY A 635 -34.96 0.54 -13.71
C GLY A 635 -35.09 0.79 -12.22
N TRP A 636 -35.48 2.00 -11.83
CA TRP A 636 -35.57 2.45 -10.44
C TRP A 636 -36.68 1.74 -9.66
N THR A 637 -36.37 1.36 -8.42
CA THR A 637 -37.37 0.79 -7.50
C THR A 637 -38.00 1.84 -6.59
N ALA A 638 -39.13 1.50 -5.97
CA ALA A 638 -39.79 2.38 -5.00
C ALA A 638 -38.90 2.73 -3.80
N GLU A 639 -38.07 1.78 -3.36
CA GLU A 639 -37.13 1.98 -2.26
C GLU A 639 -36.06 3.03 -2.61
N GLN A 640 -35.45 2.94 -3.80
CA GLN A 640 -34.42 3.88 -4.23
C GLN A 640 -34.97 5.31 -4.36
N TRP A 641 -36.17 5.44 -4.93
CA TRP A 641 -36.86 6.73 -5.02
C TRP A 641 -37.24 7.29 -3.65
N CYS A 642 -37.67 6.46 -2.70
CA CYS A 642 -37.97 6.92 -1.33
C CYS A 642 -36.75 7.55 -0.67
N ARG A 643 -35.56 6.98 -0.86
CA ARG A 643 -34.31 7.53 -0.33
C ARG A 643 -34.00 8.89 -0.96
N LEU A 644 -34.12 8.99 -2.28
CA LEU A 644 -33.89 10.24 -3.02
C LEU A 644 -34.88 11.34 -2.64
N VAL A 645 -36.17 11.02 -2.56
CA VAL A 645 -37.23 11.96 -2.12
C VAL A 645 -37.03 12.37 -0.67
N GLY A 646 -36.62 11.44 0.20
CA GLY A 646 -36.29 11.76 1.59
C GLY A 646 -35.13 12.75 1.72
N ALA A 647 -34.11 12.65 0.85
CA ALA A 647 -32.94 13.54 0.86
C ALA A 647 -33.17 14.86 0.11
N PHE A 648 -33.98 14.85 -0.95
CA PHE A 648 -34.17 15.96 -1.88
C PHE A 648 -35.65 16.17 -2.28
N PRO A 649 -36.56 16.38 -1.32
CA PRO A 649 -38.00 16.43 -1.60
C PRO A 649 -38.35 17.54 -2.62
N GLU A 650 -37.66 18.68 -2.55
CA GLU A 650 -37.90 19.83 -3.41
C GLU A 650 -37.20 19.76 -4.78
N ALA A 651 -36.31 18.78 -5.00
CA ALA A 651 -35.53 18.68 -6.25
C ALA A 651 -35.97 17.51 -7.12
N VAL A 652 -36.77 16.57 -6.62
CA VAL A 652 -37.29 15.46 -7.43
C VAL A 652 -38.54 15.92 -8.19
N ALA A 653 -38.46 16.00 -9.51
CA ALA A 653 -39.61 16.37 -10.33
C ALA A 653 -40.68 15.25 -10.34
N PRO A 654 -41.99 15.57 -10.29
CA PRO A 654 -43.06 14.58 -10.29
C PRO A 654 -42.96 13.55 -11.42
N ARG A 655 -42.63 13.99 -12.66
CA ARG A 655 -42.44 13.10 -13.81
C ARG A 655 -41.40 11.99 -13.62
N PHE A 656 -40.41 12.18 -12.75
CA PHE A 656 -39.40 11.14 -12.49
C PHE A 656 -39.96 9.96 -11.69
N LEU A 657 -41.03 10.19 -10.93
CA LEU A 657 -41.68 9.17 -10.10
C LEU A 657 -42.81 8.43 -10.84
N GLN A 658 -43.17 8.86 -12.06
CA GLN A 658 -44.32 8.28 -12.77
C GLN A 658 -44.16 6.76 -12.97
N ASP A 659 -43.03 6.31 -13.53
CA ASP A 659 -42.86 4.91 -13.90
C ASP A 659 -42.91 3.97 -12.69
N VAL A 660 -42.28 4.37 -11.58
CA VAL A 660 -42.31 3.60 -10.32
C VAL A 660 -43.72 3.58 -9.72
N VAL A 661 -44.45 4.71 -9.80
CA VAL A 661 -45.86 4.81 -9.36
C VAL A 661 -46.80 3.97 -10.20
N VAL A 662 -46.49 3.71 -11.47
CA VAL A 662 -47.34 2.88 -12.35
C VAL A 662 -46.99 1.39 -12.23
N ARG A 663 -45.70 1.02 -12.14
CA ARG A 663 -45.25 -0.36 -12.33
C ARG A 663 -45.02 -1.17 -11.05
N GLU A 664 -44.56 -0.55 -9.96
CA GLU A 664 -44.26 -1.29 -8.72
C GLU A 664 -45.54 -1.76 -8.02
N PRO A 665 -45.56 -2.95 -7.39
CA PRO A 665 -46.67 -3.37 -6.54
C PRO A 665 -46.83 -2.46 -5.32
N TRP A 666 -48.04 -2.41 -4.77
CA TRP A 666 -48.32 -1.61 -3.57
C TRP A 666 -47.51 -2.10 -2.35
N GLY A 667 -46.83 -1.17 -1.68
CA GLY A 667 -45.97 -1.40 -0.52
C GLY A 667 -45.71 -0.08 0.25
N PRO A 668 -45.05 -0.14 1.42
CA PRO A 668 -44.86 1.03 2.28
C PRO A 668 -43.99 2.14 1.64
N GLU A 669 -43.02 1.76 0.82
CA GLU A 669 -42.19 2.69 0.04
C GLU A 669 -43.05 3.40 -1.02
N LEU A 670 -43.83 2.65 -1.80
CA LEU A 670 -44.69 3.21 -2.82
C LEU A 670 -45.77 4.14 -2.23
N GLU A 671 -46.36 3.76 -1.09
CA GLU A 671 -47.32 4.59 -0.35
C GLU A 671 -46.71 5.96 0.04
N THR A 672 -45.43 5.96 0.41
CA THR A 672 -44.68 7.19 0.74
C THR A 672 -44.50 8.09 -0.48
N LEU A 673 -44.12 7.52 -1.62
CA LEU A 673 -43.97 8.27 -2.89
C LEU A 673 -45.31 8.84 -3.39
N VAL A 674 -46.36 8.02 -3.33
CA VAL A 674 -47.71 8.42 -3.73
C VAL A 674 -48.24 9.55 -2.84
N ARG A 675 -47.97 9.48 -1.53
CA ARG A 675 -48.31 10.55 -0.59
C ARG A 675 -47.54 11.84 -0.91
N HIS A 676 -46.24 11.74 -1.16
CA HIS A 676 -45.41 12.89 -1.53
C HIS A 676 -45.95 13.62 -2.78
N LEU A 677 -46.33 12.88 -3.82
CA LEU A 677 -46.94 13.46 -5.04
C LEU A 677 -48.34 14.05 -4.80
N ALA A 678 -49.07 13.55 -3.81
CA ALA A 678 -50.42 14.01 -3.48
C ALA A 678 -50.44 15.27 -2.58
N GLU A 679 -49.30 15.68 -2.01
CA GLU A 679 -49.21 16.84 -1.13
C GLU A 679 -49.34 18.18 -1.92
N PRO A 680 -50.11 19.16 -1.41
CA PRO A 680 -50.21 20.47 -2.05
C PRO A 680 -48.87 21.22 -1.95
N GLY A 681 -48.10 21.25 -3.02
CA GLY A 681 -46.77 21.90 -3.06
C GLY A 681 -45.79 21.25 -4.03
N ALA A 682 -45.97 19.95 -4.33
CA ALA A 682 -45.12 19.17 -5.23
C ALA A 682 -44.95 19.78 -6.66
N ARG A 683 -45.83 20.71 -7.04
CA ARG A 683 -45.82 21.42 -8.33
C ARG A 683 -45.01 22.71 -8.34
N GLU A 684 -44.93 23.43 -7.22
CA GLU A 684 -44.23 24.73 -7.14
C GLU A 684 -42.70 24.55 -7.05
N GLU A 685 -42.26 23.36 -6.61
CA GLU A 685 -40.85 23.02 -6.36
C GLU A 685 -40.12 22.48 -7.61
N ALA A 686 -40.84 22.08 -8.66
CA ALA A 686 -40.31 21.53 -9.92
C ALA A 686 -39.56 22.55 -10.82
N SER A 687 -39.46 23.81 -10.41
CA SER A 687 -38.89 24.92 -11.19
C SER A 687 -37.39 24.82 -11.50
N ARG A 688 -36.69 23.85 -10.92
CA ARG A 688 -35.24 23.65 -11.07
C ARG A 688 -34.84 22.87 -12.32
N TRP A 689 -35.81 22.22 -12.98
CA TRP A 689 -35.61 21.47 -14.23
C TRP A 689 -36.33 22.17 -15.39
N ALA A 690 -35.99 21.80 -16.63
CA ALA A 690 -36.81 22.19 -17.78
C ALA A 690 -38.26 21.72 -17.55
N ALA A 691 -39.17 22.67 -17.35
CA ALA A 691 -40.54 22.36 -16.95
C ALA A 691 -41.30 21.67 -18.09
N ASP A 692 -41.84 20.49 -17.80
CA ASP A 692 -42.87 19.82 -18.60
C ASP A 692 -44.12 19.64 -17.71
N PRO A 693 -44.98 20.68 -17.64
CA PRO A 693 -46.15 20.67 -16.77
C PRO A 693 -47.12 19.52 -17.06
N TYR A 694 -47.17 19.07 -18.32
CA TYR A 694 -48.06 17.99 -18.72
C TYR A 694 -47.63 16.65 -18.08
N LEU A 695 -46.35 16.29 -18.18
CA LEU A 695 -45.84 15.06 -17.56
C LEU A 695 -45.86 15.12 -16.03
N ASP A 696 -45.62 16.29 -15.44
CA ASP A 696 -45.72 16.44 -13.98
C ASP A 696 -47.16 16.27 -13.50
N ASP A 697 -48.13 16.87 -14.19
CA ASP A 697 -49.55 16.71 -13.87
C ASP A 697 -50.04 15.27 -14.08
N LEU A 698 -49.51 14.58 -15.09
CA LEU A 698 -49.81 13.18 -15.36
C LEU A 698 -49.29 12.25 -14.25
N ALA A 699 -48.05 12.44 -13.79
CA ALA A 699 -47.48 11.70 -12.68
C ALA A 699 -48.28 11.89 -11.37
N VAL A 700 -48.69 13.14 -11.08
CA VAL A 700 -49.58 13.45 -9.94
C VAL A 700 -50.94 12.77 -10.12
N SER A 701 -51.49 12.75 -11.33
CA SER A 701 -52.78 12.10 -11.61
C SER A 701 -52.74 10.59 -11.38
N TRP A 702 -51.66 9.93 -11.80
CA TRP A 702 -51.40 8.52 -11.50
C TRP A 702 -51.35 8.26 -9.99
N ALA A 703 -50.62 9.08 -9.24
CA ALA A 703 -50.53 8.97 -7.79
C ALA A 703 -51.88 9.17 -7.10
N LEU A 704 -52.64 10.21 -7.47
CA LEU A 704 -53.96 10.51 -6.88
C LEU A 704 -54.96 9.38 -7.12
N ILE A 705 -54.97 8.80 -8.33
CA ILE A 705 -55.83 7.64 -8.64
C ILE A 705 -55.44 6.45 -7.77
N ARG A 706 -54.14 6.18 -7.64
CA ARG A 706 -53.65 5.03 -6.86
C ARG A 706 -53.86 5.21 -5.35
N ASN A 707 -53.80 6.45 -4.85
CA ASN A 707 -54.01 6.82 -3.43
C ASN A 707 -55.49 6.82 -2.99
N GLU A 708 -56.45 6.71 -3.92
CA GLU A 708 -57.86 6.85 -3.57
C GLU A 708 -58.36 5.61 -2.80
N GLU A 709 -58.81 5.87 -1.57
CA GLU A 709 -59.41 4.89 -0.66
C GLU A 709 -60.72 5.39 -0.04
N ARG A 710 -61.03 6.68 -0.16
CA ARG A 710 -62.14 7.36 0.51
C ARG A 710 -63.33 7.53 -0.42
N TRP A 711 -63.71 6.47 -1.12
CA TRP A 711 -64.81 6.43 -2.10
C TRP A 711 -66.14 6.99 -1.57
N ALA A 712 -66.46 6.75 -0.29
CA ALA A 712 -67.68 7.26 0.34
C ALA A 712 -67.69 8.78 0.59
N ALA A 713 -66.52 9.44 0.54
CA ALA A 713 -66.37 10.87 0.76
C ALA A 713 -66.43 11.67 -0.55
N ILE A 714 -66.41 11.01 -1.71
CA ILE A 714 -66.43 11.65 -3.01
C ILE A 714 -67.86 12.10 -3.32
N SER A 715 -68.06 13.38 -3.62
CA SER A 715 -69.35 13.91 -4.10
C SER A 715 -69.43 13.86 -5.63
N GLY A 716 -70.63 13.87 -6.21
CA GLY A 716 -70.81 13.90 -7.68
C GLY A 716 -69.99 14.98 -8.42
N PRO A 717 -70.01 16.26 -8.00
CA PRO A 717 -69.17 17.30 -8.61
C PRO A 717 -67.66 17.08 -8.41
N ALA A 718 -67.25 16.47 -7.30
CA ALA A 718 -65.84 16.13 -7.06
C ALA A 718 -65.39 14.98 -7.97
N LEU A 719 -66.22 13.93 -8.11
CA LEU A 719 -65.98 12.81 -9.01
C LEU A 719 -65.85 13.31 -10.45
N ARG A 720 -66.76 14.17 -10.93
CA ARG A 720 -66.69 14.71 -12.29
C ARG A 720 -65.39 15.47 -12.56
N ARG A 721 -64.95 16.32 -11.63
CA ARG A 721 -63.65 17.01 -11.76
C ARG A 721 -62.48 16.04 -11.75
N ALA A 722 -62.50 15.02 -10.90
CA ALA A 722 -61.44 14.02 -10.88
C ALA A 722 -61.39 13.21 -12.18
N LEU A 723 -62.55 12.89 -12.75
CA LEU A 723 -62.65 12.20 -14.04
C LEU A 723 -62.03 13.02 -15.18
N ASP A 724 -62.36 14.31 -15.26
CA ASP A 724 -61.89 15.21 -16.31
C ASP A 724 -60.40 15.55 -16.19
N VAL A 725 -59.92 15.83 -14.97
CA VAL A 725 -58.57 16.34 -14.71
C VAL A 725 -57.53 15.22 -14.57
N HIS A 726 -57.91 14.08 -13.99
CA HIS A 726 -56.95 13.03 -13.62
C HIS A 726 -57.17 11.73 -14.38
N VAL A 727 -58.41 11.24 -14.43
CA VAL A 727 -58.70 9.89 -14.97
C VAL A 727 -58.58 9.83 -16.48
N LEU A 728 -59.10 10.80 -17.23
CA LEU A 728 -59.01 10.78 -18.69
C LEU A 728 -57.56 10.79 -19.19
N PRO A 729 -56.68 11.71 -18.75
CA PRO A 729 -55.26 11.67 -19.13
C PRO A 729 -54.57 10.36 -18.76
N VAL A 730 -54.87 9.80 -17.58
CA VAL A 730 -54.27 8.53 -17.14
C VAL A 730 -54.74 7.34 -17.97
N LEU A 731 -56.00 7.31 -18.42
CA LEU A 731 -56.50 6.25 -19.30
C LEU A 731 -55.90 6.34 -20.71
N GLU A 732 -55.66 7.54 -21.22
CA GLU A 732 -54.95 7.77 -22.48
C GLU A 732 -53.48 7.31 -22.36
N ASP A 733 -52.79 7.73 -21.31
CA ASP A 733 -51.41 7.33 -21.05
C ASP A 733 -51.26 5.82 -20.79
N TYR A 734 -52.19 5.19 -20.08
CA TYR A 734 -52.23 3.74 -19.93
C TYR A 734 -52.36 3.02 -21.27
N ALA A 735 -53.20 3.54 -22.17
CA ALA A 735 -53.45 2.95 -23.48
C ALA A 735 -52.25 3.07 -24.44
N GLU A 736 -51.52 4.19 -24.37
CA GLU A 736 -50.45 4.53 -25.33
C GLU A 736 -49.04 4.26 -24.79
N GLY A 737 -48.82 4.46 -23.49
CA GLY A 737 -47.49 4.50 -22.85
C GLY A 737 -47.08 3.24 -22.08
N TYR A 738 -48.03 2.38 -21.69
CA TYR A 738 -47.76 1.22 -20.82
C TYR A 738 -48.23 -0.11 -21.41
N GLU A 739 -47.55 -1.20 -21.00
CA GLU A 739 -48.06 -2.55 -21.24
C GLU A 739 -49.35 -2.79 -20.45
N ALA A 740 -50.19 -3.69 -20.94
CA ALA A 740 -51.49 -3.98 -20.34
C ALA A 740 -51.40 -4.55 -18.91
N ASP A 741 -50.30 -5.21 -18.55
CA ASP A 741 -50.18 -5.95 -17.30
C ASP A 741 -49.54 -5.06 -16.22
N LEU A 742 -50.38 -4.24 -15.58
CA LEU A 742 -50.00 -3.40 -14.45
C LEU A 742 -50.42 -4.05 -13.11
N PRO A 743 -49.92 -3.57 -11.96
CA PRO A 743 -50.33 -4.08 -10.65
C PRO A 743 -51.85 -4.10 -10.44
N THR A 744 -52.35 -5.20 -9.88
CA THR A 744 -53.79 -5.45 -9.70
C THR A 744 -54.48 -4.33 -8.91
N ASP A 745 -53.83 -3.75 -7.89
CA ASP A 745 -54.37 -2.66 -7.07
C ASP A 745 -54.65 -1.38 -7.87
N LEU A 746 -53.80 -1.09 -8.86
CA LEU A 746 -53.94 0.06 -9.75
C LEU A 746 -54.99 -0.22 -10.82
N LEU A 747 -54.94 -1.40 -11.44
CA LEU A 747 -55.92 -1.83 -12.44
C LEU A 747 -57.35 -1.90 -11.85
N ALA A 748 -57.51 -2.35 -10.61
CA ALA A 748 -58.79 -2.36 -9.92
C ALA A 748 -59.36 -0.94 -9.74
N ARG A 749 -58.50 0.04 -9.38
CA ARG A 749 -58.89 1.46 -9.27
C ARG A 749 -59.21 2.08 -10.63
N LEU A 750 -58.42 1.78 -11.66
CA LEU A 750 -58.73 2.17 -13.04
C LEU A 750 -60.06 1.57 -13.52
N ALA A 751 -60.39 0.33 -13.13
CA ALA A 751 -61.66 -0.29 -13.45
C ALA A 751 -62.83 0.42 -12.74
N ILE A 752 -62.70 0.75 -11.45
CA ILE A 752 -63.68 1.55 -10.70
C ILE A 752 -63.92 2.89 -11.41
N PHE A 753 -62.85 3.62 -11.74
CA PHE A 753 -62.96 4.90 -12.43
C PHE A 753 -63.48 4.77 -13.87
N THR A 754 -63.19 3.66 -14.57
CA THR A 754 -63.76 3.37 -15.89
C THR A 754 -65.28 3.17 -15.80
N VAL A 755 -65.76 2.47 -14.77
CA VAL A 755 -67.20 2.33 -14.49
C VAL A 755 -67.81 3.69 -14.14
N ALA A 756 -67.16 4.47 -13.28
CA ALA A 756 -67.61 5.79 -12.88
C ALA A 756 -67.68 6.77 -14.07
N LEU A 757 -66.67 6.75 -14.95
CA LEU A 757 -66.62 7.54 -16.18
C LEU A 757 -67.80 7.20 -17.10
N ARG A 758 -68.11 5.92 -17.25
CA ARG A 758 -69.27 5.44 -18.02
C ARG A 758 -70.61 5.86 -17.39
N GLY A 759 -70.68 5.95 -16.06
CA GLY A 759 -71.87 6.41 -15.35
C GLY A 759 -72.07 7.92 -15.31
N GLN A 760 -71.01 8.71 -15.48
CA GLN A 760 -71.06 10.19 -15.46
C GLN A 760 -71.15 10.82 -16.86
N THR A 761 -70.94 10.03 -17.92
CA THR A 761 -70.94 10.48 -19.31
C THR A 761 -72.29 10.17 -19.98
N PRO A 762 -73.23 11.14 -20.08
CA PRO A 762 -74.34 11.01 -21.00
C PRO A 762 -73.81 10.75 -22.42
N PRO A 763 -74.45 9.90 -23.24
CA PRO A 763 -74.00 9.59 -24.61
C PRO A 763 -73.88 10.80 -25.56
N GLN A 764 -74.40 11.96 -25.15
CA GLN A 764 -74.36 13.24 -25.86
C GLN A 764 -73.40 14.28 -25.24
N SER A 765 -72.81 13.98 -24.07
CA SER A 765 -71.81 14.84 -23.43
C SER A 765 -70.42 14.56 -23.96
N GLY A 766 -69.70 15.60 -24.36
CA GLY A 766 -68.43 15.52 -25.08
C GLY A 766 -67.21 15.13 -24.25
N LEU A 767 -67.33 14.24 -23.26
CA LEU A 767 -66.18 13.60 -22.62
C LEU A 767 -65.94 12.25 -23.34
N PRO A 768 -64.96 12.15 -24.27
CA PRO A 768 -64.68 10.91 -24.95
C PRO A 768 -64.07 9.91 -23.97
N VAL A 769 -64.68 8.72 -23.83
CA VAL A 769 -64.03 7.61 -23.14
C VAL A 769 -62.96 7.03 -24.07
N PRO A 770 -61.68 6.95 -23.65
CA PRO A 770 -60.61 6.40 -24.49
C PRO A 770 -60.91 4.95 -24.92
N ASP A 771 -60.64 4.61 -26.18
CA ASP A 771 -60.75 3.22 -26.65
C ASP A 771 -59.50 2.43 -26.25
N LEU A 772 -59.56 1.77 -25.09
CA LEU A 772 -58.46 0.97 -24.57
C LEU A 772 -58.16 -0.24 -25.50
N PRO A 773 -56.88 -0.57 -25.77
CA PRO A 773 -56.54 -1.77 -26.53
C PRO A 773 -57.11 -3.06 -25.91
N ALA A 774 -57.27 -4.10 -26.73
CA ALA A 774 -57.92 -5.35 -26.29
C ALA A 774 -57.23 -6.01 -25.07
N ARG A 775 -55.89 -5.96 -25.02
CA ARG A 775 -55.10 -6.50 -23.91
C ARG A 775 -55.29 -5.69 -22.62
N HIS A 776 -55.31 -4.36 -22.70
CA HIS A 776 -55.56 -3.46 -21.57
C HIS A 776 -56.96 -3.67 -20.97
N ARG A 777 -57.98 -3.86 -21.81
CA ARG A 777 -59.34 -4.23 -21.37
C ARG A 777 -59.36 -5.59 -20.66
N GLU A 778 -58.58 -6.56 -21.14
CA GLU A 778 -58.48 -7.88 -20.52
C GLU A 778 -57.78 -7.83 -19.15
N ALA A 779 -56.77 -6.99 -19.00
CA ALA A 779 -56.10 -6.78 -17.72
C ALA A 779 -57.04 -6.16 -16.68
N LEU A 780 -57.83 -5.15 -17.05
CA LEU A 780 -58.87 -4.61 -16.16
C LEU A 780 -59.88 -5.68 -15.74
N VAL A 781 -60.29 -6.56 -16.67
CA VAL A 781 -61.23 -7.65 -16.38
C VAL A 781 -60.63 -8.65 -15.39
N ARG A 782 -59.36 -9.02 -15.55
CA ARG A 782 -58.66 -9.89 -14.59
C ARG A 782 -58.57 -9.24 -13.22
N ALA A 783 -58.18 -7.97 -13.15
CA ALA A 783 -58.03 -7.26 -11.88
C ALA A 783 -59.35 -7.13 -11.11
N VAL A 784 -60.47 -6.94 -11.82
CA VAL A 784 -61.80 -6.95 -11.21
C VAL A 784 -62.16 -8.32 -10.62
N ASP A 785 -61.79 -9.43 -11.26
CA ASP A 785 -62.05 -10.78 -10.75
C ASP A 785 -61.16 -11.09 -9.52
N GLU A 786 -59.90 -10.66 -9.56
CA GLU A 786 -58.92 -10.84 -8.48
C GLU A 786 -59.27 -10.02 -7.22
N ASP A 787 -59.61 -8.74 -7.37
CA ASP A 787 -59.94 -7.81 -6.28
C ASP A 787 -61.44 -7.47 -6.20
N ALA A 788 -62.29 -8.45 -6.53
CA ALA A 788 -63.74 -8.28 -6.64
C ALA A 788 -64.39 -7.61 -5.43
N ARG A 789 -63.98 -7.97 -4.20
CA ARG A 789 -64.54 -7.39 -2.98
C ARG A 789 -64.26 -5.89 -2.88
N PHE A 790 -63.01 -5.49 -3.14
CA PHE A 790 -62.59 -4.09 -3.10
C PHE A 790 -63.35 -3.26 -4.13
N VAL A 791 -63.40 -3.73 -5.39
CA VAL A 791 -64.11 -3.05 -6.48
C VAL A 791 -65.61 -2.91 -6.20
N VAL A 792 -66.24 -3.96 -5.67
CA VAL A 792 -67.67 -3.94 -5.31
C VAL A 792 -67.95 -2.95 -4.18
N ASP A 793 -67.15 -2.97 -3.12
CA ASP A 793 -67.33 -2.07 -1.96
C ASP A 793 -67.09 -0.61 -2.34
N ALA A 794 -66.10 -0.32 -3.19
CA ALA A 794 -65.81 1.02 -3.70
C ALA A 794 -66.95 1.58 -4.56
N LEU A 795 -67.44 0.79 -5.54
CA LEU A 795 -68.56 1.20 -6.39
C LEU A 795 -69.86 1.37 -5.60
N ALA A 796 -70.13 0.51 -4.61
CA ALA A 796 -71.27 0.69 -3.70
C ALA A 796 -71.16 2.01 -2.92
N SER A 797 -69.97 2.31 -2.39
CA SER A 797 -69.70 3.56 -1.66
C SER A 797 -69.87 4.81 -2.53
N LEU A 798 -69.52 4.73 -3.83
CA LEU A 798 -69.79 5.81 -4.79
C LEU A 798 -71.28 6.01 -5.04
N VAL A 799 -72.09 4.96 -4.98
CA VAL A 799 -73.55 5.06 -5.13
C VAL A 799 -74.20 5.68 -3.89
N GLU A 800 -73.76 5.29 -2.70
CA GLU A 800 -74.28 5.83 -1.44
C GLU A 800 -73.96 7.30 -1.23
N SER A 801 -72.75 7.71 -1.61
CA SER A 801 -72.36 9.13 -1.60
C SER A 801 -73.12 9.96 -2.65
N GLY A 802 -73.88 9.30 -3.55
CA GLY A 802 -74.58 9.94 -4.67
C GLY A 802 -73.64 10.38 -5.79
N ALA A 803 -72.37 9.93 -5.77
CA ALA A 803 -71.41 10.21 -6.82
C ALA A 803 -71.66 9.35 -8.07
N LEU A 804 -72.17 8.13 -7.92
CA LEU A 804 -72.62 7.27 -9.01
C LEU A 804 -74.15 7.13 -8.96
N ASP A 805 -74.83 7.34 -10.09
CA ASP A 805 -76.30 7.29 -10.14
C ASP A 805 -76.81 5.86 -9.93
N ALA A 806 -77.64 5.66 -8.91
CA ALA A 806 -78.27 4.39 -8.60
C ALA A 806 -79.21 3.90 -9.71
N TYR A 807 -79.90 4.80 -10.43
CA TYR A 807 -80.78 4.43 -11.54
C TYR A 807 -79.97 3.92 -12.74
N TRP A 808 -78.87 4.59 -13.06
CA TRP A 808 -77.90 4.16 -14.07
C TRP A 808 -77.32 2.79 -13.73
N LEU A 809 -76.83 2.62 -12.49
CA LEU A 809 -76.26 1.36 -12.02
C LEU A 809 -77.24 0.20 -12.20
N MET A 810 -78.50 0.35 -11.79
CA MET A 810 -79.48 -0.73 -11.88
C MET A 810 -79.81 -1.09 -13.33
N ALA A 811 -79.97 -0.09 -14.21
CA ALA A 811 -80.18 -0.34 -15.63
C ALA A 811 -78.99 -1.10 -16.24
N HIS A 812 -77.77 -0.68 -15.91
CA HIS A 812 -76.55 -1.30 -16.41
C HIS A 812 -76.28 -2.68 -15.81
N ALA A 813 -76.63 -2.94 -14.56
CA ALA A 813 -76.58 -4.28 -13.96
C ALA A 813 -77.47 -5.30 -14.70
N VAL A 814 -78.64 -4.85 -15.19
CA VAL A 814 -79.51 -5.65 -16.05
C VAL A 814 -78.89 -5.86 -17.43
N PHE A 815 -78.30 -4.81 -18.03
CA PHE A 815 -77.71 -4.91 -19.36
C PHE A 815 -76.45 -5.77 -19.43
N THR A 816 -75.62 -5.76 -18.38
CA THR A 816 -74.38 -6.54 -18.32
C THR A 816 -74.59 -7.95 -17.79
N SER A 817 -75.80 -8.32 -17.37
CA SER A 817 -76.08 -9.67 -16.89
C SER A 817 -75.87 -10.70 -18.01
N PRO A 818 -75.13 -11.80 -17.79
CA PRO A 818 -74.87 -12.83 -18.83
C PRO A 818 -76.14 -13.47 -19.39
N SER A 819 -77.23 -13.45 -18.61
CA SER A 819 -78.53 -14.02 -18.99
C SER A 819 -79.50 -12.98 -19.58
N ALA A 820 -79.04 -11.74 -19.77
CA ALA A 820 -79.86 -10.67 -20.31
C ALA A 820 -80.26 -10.92 -21.78
N PRO A 821 -81.46 -10.48 -22.20
CA PRO A 821 -81.86 -10.52 -23.59
C PRO A 821 -80.88 -9.77 -24.51
N ARG A 822 -80.52 -10.35 -25.65
CA ARG A 822 -79.60 -9.74 -26.63
C ARG A 822 -80.32 -8.70 -27.49
N VAL A 823 -80.40 -7.47 -27.01
CA VAL A 823 -80.89 -6.32 -27.80
C VAL A 823 -79.69 -5.63 -28.46
N ARG A 824 -79.58 -5.75 -29.80
CA ARG A 824 -78.52 -5.11 -30.58
C ARG A 824 -78.64 -3.59 -30.44
N SER A 825 -77.60 -2.93 -29.93
CA SER A 825 -77.42 -1.47 -29.70
C SER A 825 -77.53 -0.93 -28.26
N VAL A 826 -77.67 -1.79 -27.25
CA VAL A 826 -77.67 -1.35 -25.82
C VAL A 826 -76.26 -1.33 -25.22
N LEU A 827 -75.57 -2.46 -25.28
CA LEU A 827 -74.16 -2.65 -24.91
C LEU A 827 -73.57 -3.70 -25.85
N ASP A 828 -72.40 -3.42 -26.46
CA ASP A 828 -71.67 -4.42 -27.25
C ASP A 828 -71.05 -5.45 -26.28
N GLN A 829 -71.02 -6.74 -26.64
CA GLN A 829 -70.31 -7.76 -25.84
C GLN A 829 -68.80 -7.51 -25.78
N ARG A 830 -68.29 -6.63 -26.63
CA ARG A 830 -66.90 -6.14 -26.61
C ARG A 830 -66.69 -4.98 -25.62
N ASP A 831 -67.77 -4.39 -25.08
CA ASP A 831 -67.68 -3.35 -24.05
C ASP A 831 -67.10 -3.94 -22.75
N VAL A 832 -66.17 -3.21 -22.14
CA VAL A 832 -65.48 -3.65 -20.92
C VAL A 832 -66.45 -3.87 -19.76
N LEU A 833 -67.54 -3.11 -19.67
CA LEU A 833 -68.55 -3.26 -18.61
C LEU A 833 -69.26 -4.62 -18.68
N ALA A 834 -69.48 -5.14 -19.89
CA ALA A 834 -70.13 -6.44 -20.10
C ALA A 834 -69.19 -7.62 -19.81
N ARG A 835 -67.89 -7.36 -19.71
CA ARG A 835 -66.85 -8.37 -19.44
C ARG A 835 -66.42 -8.41 -17.97
N PHE A 836 -66.73 -7.39 -17.18
CA PHE A 836 -66.48 -7.39 -15.74
C PHE A 836 -67.40 -8.40 -15.04
N GLU A 837 -66.81 -9.51 -14.62
CA GLU A 837 -67.44 -10.60 -13.90
C GLU A 837 -66.75 -10.80 -12.54
N VAL A 838 -67.53 -11.20 -11.54
CA VAL A 838 -67.06 -11.50 -10.18
C VAL A 838 -67.69 -12.79 -9.67
N GLY A 839 -66.95 -13.56 -8.87
CA GLY A 839 -67.47 -14.72 -8.14
C GLY A 839 -66.54 -15.95 -8.16
N SER A 840 -66.55 -16.71 -7.06
CA SER A 840 -65.71 -17.88 -6.83
C SER A 840 -66.52 -19.20 -6.85
N GLY A 841 -65.96 -20.29 -7.40
CA GLY A 841 -66.55 -21.63 -7.28
C GLY A 841 -67.66 -21.96 -8.29
N GLY A 842 -67.54 -21.50 -9.54
CA GLY A 842 -68.40 -21.90 -10.66
C GLY A 842 -69.71 -21.11 -10.82
N VAL A 843 -69.97 -20.14 -9.92
CA VAL A 843 -71.09 -19.19 -10.05
C VAL A 843 -70.50 -17.79 -10.29
N ARG A 844 -70.47 -17.35 -11.55
CA ARG A 844 -70.03 -16.01 -11.94
C ARG A 844 -71.22 -15.09 -12.20
N ARG A 845 -71.11 -13.83 -11.77
CA ARG A 845 -72.10 -12.76 -11.94
C ARG A 845 -71.40 -11.54 -12.56
N SER A 846 -72.14 -10.67 -13.22
CA SER A 846 -71.57 -9.39 -13.65
C SER A 846 -71.21 -8.52 -12.43
N LEU A 847 -70.11 -7.75 -12.51
CA LEU A 847 -69.69 -6.83 -11.45
C LEU A 847 -70.82 -5.90 -11.02
N LEU A 848 -71.49 -5.24 -11.96
CA LEU A 848 -72.56 -4.27 -11.66
C LEU A 848 -73.78 -4.93 -11.01
N ASP A 849 -74.02 -6.20 -11.32
CA ASP A 849 -75.08 -7.02 -10.73
C ASP A 849 -74.78 -7.37 -9.26
N GLU A 850 -73.51 -7.62 -8.95
CA GLU A 850 -73.04 -7.83 -7.56
C GLU A 850 -72.98 -6.54 -6.76
N VAL A 851 -72.56 -5.41 -7.37
CA VAL A 851 -72.66 -4.08 -6.77
C VAL A 851 -74.11 -3.76 -6.47
N ALA A 852 -75.02 -3.92 -7.45
CA ALA A 852 -76.44 -3.66 -7.27
C ALA A 852 -77.03 -4.42 -6.09
N SER A 853 -76.64 -5.69 -5.95
CA SER A 853 -77.07 -6.54 -4.84
C SER A 853 -76.50 -6.11 -3.49
N THR A 854 -75.30 -5.54 -3.48
CA THR A 854 -74.66 -4.99 -2.29
C THR A 854 -75.33 -3.70 -1.86
N VAL A 855 -75.62 -2.77 -2.79
CA VAL A 855 -76.26 -1.48 -2.45
C VAL A 855 -77.73 -1.67 -2.07
N MET A 856 -78.47 -2.58 -2.71
CA MET A 856 -79.88 -2.88 -2.37
C MET A 856 -80.08 -3.40 -0.94
N LYS A 857 -79.03 -3.98 -0.33
CA LYS A 857 -79.05 -4.43 1.07
C LYS A 857 -78.85 -3.29 2.07
N ARG A 858 -78.38 -2.12 1.62
CA ARG A 858 -78.09 -0.99 2.50
C ARG A 858 -79.37 -0.20 2.81
N PRO A 859 -79.58 0.20 4.08
CA PRO A 859 -80.85 0.76 4.56
C PRO A 859 -81.18 2.15 4.00
N ASP A 860 -80.20 2.82 3.42
CA ASP A 860 -80.23 4.17 2.85
C ASP A 860 -80.30 4.20 1.32
N TYR A 861 -80.41 3.03 0.67
CA TYR A 861 -80.56 2.92 -0.78
C TYR A 861 -81.82 3.65 -1.30
N ARG A 862 -81.64 4.51 -2.31
CA ARG A 862 -82.71 5.33 -2.91
C ARG A 862 -83.00 5.04 -4.38
N GLY A 863 -82.39 4.02 -4.96
CA GLY A 863 -82.62 3.64 -6.36
C GLY A 863 -83.90 2.82 -6.57
N PRO A 864 -84.16 2.37 -7.82
CA PRO A 864 -85.41 1.70 -8.15
C PRO A 864 -85.50 0.31 -7.47
N LEU A 865 -86.53 0.10 -6.65
CA LEU A 865 -86.80 -1.18 -5.97
C LEU A 865 -87.90 -2.00 -6.64
N GLY A 866 -88.62 -1.46 -7.61
CA GLY A 866 -89.76 -2.11 -8.28
C GLY A 866 -89.59 -2.19 -9.79
N VAL A 867 -90.25 -3.17 -10.42
CA VAL A 867 -90.18 -3.43 -11.87
C VAL A 867 -90.46 -2.16 -12.68
N HIS A 868 -91.43 -1.33 -12.28
CA HIS A 868 -91.77 -0.10 -13.00
C HIS A 868 -90.61 0.91 -13.01
N GLY A 869 -90.04 1.23 -11.85
CA GLY A 869 -88.94 2.20 -11.75
C GLY A 869 -87.65 1.73 -12.42
N LEU A 870 -87.38 0.42 -12.40
CA LEU A 870 -86.23 -0.14 -13.13
C LEU A 870 -86.45 -0.13 -14.65
N MET A 871 -87.68 -0.43 -15.10
CA MET A 871 -88.04 -0.30 -16.52
C MET A 871 -88.01 1.14 -17.01
N ASP A 872 -88.29 2.12 -16.15
CA ASP A 872 -88.15 3.55 -16.48
C ASP A 872 -86.68 3.96 -16.61
N ALA A 873 -85.79 3.51 -15.71
CA ALA A 873 -84.35 3.71 -15.82
C ALA A 873 -83.76 3.09 -17.10
N ILE A 874 -84.16 1.86 -17.42
CA ILE A 874 -83.79 1.18 -18.68
C ILE A 874 -84.29 1.98 -19.89
N ARG A 875 -85.53 2.48 -19.84
CA ARG A 875 -86.11 3.28 -20.92
C ARG A 875 -85.31 4.57 -21.12
N GLU A 876 -84.93 5.26 -20.05
CA GLU A 876 -84.15 6.50 -20.09
C GLU A 876 -82.78 6.27 -20.74
N GLU A 877 -82.05 5.23 -20.32
CA GLU A 877 -80.75 4.87 -20.92
C GLU A 877 -80.84 4.55 -22.42
N LEU A 878 -81.89 3.83 -22.84
CA LEU A 878 -82.12 3.50 -24.25
C LEU A 878 -82.42 4.75 -25.09
N HIS A 879 -83.12 5.74 -24.54
CA HIS A 879 -83.34 7.04 -25.20
C HIS A 879 -82.05 7.85 -25.30
N LEU A 880 -81.29 7.93 -24.21
CA LEU A 880 -80.03 8.66 -24.16
C LEU A 880 -79.02 8.13 -25.20
N ARG A 881 -78.99 6.82 -25.43
CA ARG A 881 -78.11 6.15 -26.42
C ARG A 881 -78.64 6.20 -27.87
N GLY A 882 -79.80 6.80 -28.12
CA GLY A 882 -80.38 6.95 -29.46
C GLY A 882 -80.89 5.64 -30.07
N HIS A 883 -81.34 4.68 -29.23
CA HIS A 883 -81.89 3.42 -29.72
C HIS A 883 -83.17 3.67 -30.55
N ARG A 884 -83.24 3.12 -31.76
CA ARG A 884 -84.30 3.46 -32.74
C ARG A 884 -85.69 2.93 -32.36
N ASP A 885 -85.77 1.87 -31.57
CA ASP A 885 -87.03 1.25 -31.11
C ASP A 885 -86.97 0.91 -29.61
N VAL A 886 -87.11 1.93 -28.76
CA VAL A 886 -87.04 1.79 -27.30
C VAL A 886 -88.18 0.93 -26.76
N ALA A 887 -89.38 1.01 -27.35
CA ALA A 887 -90.55 0.26 -26.90
C ALA A 887 -90.33 -1.26 -27.03
N TYR A 888 -89.85 -1.70 -28.19
CA TYR A 888 -89.50 -3.11 -28.42
C TYR A 888 -88.42 -3.60 -27.45
N ALA A 889 -87.36 -2.82 -27.24
CA ALA A 889 -86.29 -3.17 -26.30
C ALA A 889 -86.83 -3.32 -24.87
N CYS A 890 -87.65 -2.38 -24.40
CA CYS A 890 -88.28 -2.45 -23.08
C CYS A 890 -89.18 -3.69 -22.92
N ASP A 891 -89.98 -4.05 -23.93
CA ASP A 891 -90.84 -5.25 -23.88
C ASP A 891 -90.01 -6.54 -23.74
N VAL A 892 -88.88 -6.60 -24.44
CA VAL A 892 -87.94 -7.73 -24.36
C VAL A 892 -87.30 -7.84 -22.97
N TYR A 893 -86.94 -6.71 -22.34
CA TYR A 893 -86.35 -6.71 -21.00
C TYR A 893 -87.38 -6.95 -19.87
N ALA A 894 -88.66 -6.59 -20.05
CA ALA A 894 -89.67 -6.61 -18.98
C ALA A 894 -89.81 -7.98 -18.26
N GLY A 895 -89.76 -9.09 -19.01
CA GLY A 895 -89.83 -10.44 -18.46
C GLY A 895 -88.53 -10.92 -17.78
N PHE A 896 -87.39 -10.38 -18.20
CA PHE A 896 -86.10 -10.65 -17.56
C PHE A 896 -85.94 -9.83 -16.28
N VAL A 897 -86.27 -8.54 -16.32
CA VAL A 897 -86.20 -7.60 -15.19
C VAL A 897 -87.00 -8.09 -13.99
N ARG A 898 -88.22 -8.63 -14.20
CA ARG A 898 -89.03 -9.19 -13.11
C ARG A 898 -88.32 -10.37 -12.42
N ARG A 899 -87.78 -11.32 -13.19
CA ARG A 899 -87.05 -12.48 -12.65
C ARG A 899 -85.77 -12.06 -11.93
N TRP A 900 -84.99 -11.18 -12.56
CA TRP A 900 -83.74 -10.66 -12.02
C TRP A 900 -83.96 -9.92 -10.68
N LEU A 901 -84.99 -9.07 -10.57
CA LEU A 901 -85.36 -8.38 -9.32
C LEU A 901 -85.80 -9.36 -8.21
N ASP A 902 -86.60 -10.37 -8.55
CA ASP A 902 -87.08 -11.36 -7.58
C ASP A 902 -85.93 -12.21 -7.02
N GLU A 903 -84.97 -12.59 -7.88
CA GLU A 903 -83.74 -13.29 -7.49
C GLU A 903 -82.87 -12.46 -6.52
N ARG A 904 -82.67 -11.17 -6.80
CA ARG A 904 -81.85 -10.30 -5.92
C ARG A 904 -82.54 -9.96 -4.59
N ARG A 905 -83.87 -9.86 -4.56
CA ARG A 905 -84.63 -9.74 -3.30
C ARG A 905 -84.49 -11.00 -2.43
N ALA A 906 -84.61 -12.18 -3.04
CA ALA A 906 -84.41 -13.44 -2.34
C ALA A 906 -82.96 -13.61 -1.81
N ASP A 907 -81.97 -13.05 -2.51
CA ASP A 907 -80.57 -13.02 -2.06
C ASP A 907 -80.32 -11.95 -0.97
N ALA A 908 -81.05 -10.84 -0.96
CA ALA A 908 -81.01 -9.84 0.11
C ALA A 908 -81.61 -10.36 1.43
N ASP A 909 -82.69 -11.13 1.35
CA ASP A 909 -83.37 -11.71 2.53
C ASP A 909 -82.56 -12.83 3.21
N ARG A 910 -81.75 -13.59 2.45
CA ARG A 910 -80.96 -14.74 2.95
C ARG A 910 -79.71 -14.38 3.77
N SER A 911 -79.23 -13.14 3.71
CA SER A 911 -77.97 -12.72 4.36
C SER A 911 -78.13 -11.86 5.62
N SER A 912 -79.35 -11.60 6.11
CA SER A 912 -79.60 -10.86 7.36
C SER A 912 -79.49 -11.76 8.59
N PRO A 913 -78.49 -11.60 9.50
CA PRO A 913 -78.44 -12.39 10.72
C PRO A 913 -79.40 -11.82 11.77
N GLY A 914 -80.45 -12.58 12.08
CA GLY A 914 -81.11 -12.61 13.39
C GLY A 914 -81.92 -11.39 13.82
N ARG A 915 -83.21 -11.36 13.49
CA ARG A 915 -84.23 -10.89 14.46
C ARG A 915 -84.81 -12.10 15.19
N ALA A 916 -84.27 -12.40 16.36
CA ALA A 916 -84.96 -13.24 17.33
C ALA A 916 -86.18 -12.48 17.87
N THR A 917 -87.36 -13.10 17.82
CA THR A 917 -88.53 -12.68 18.60
C THR A 917 -88.96 -13.84 19.51
N PRO A 918 -89.40 -13.57 20.75
CA PRO A 918 -89.32 -14.52 21.85
C PRO A 918 -90.51 -15.51 21.87
N ARG A 919 -90.22 -16.70 22.41
CA ARG A 919 -91.16 -17.81 22.65
C ARG A 919 -92.48 -17.37 23.32
N ARG A 920 -93.59 -17.99 22.89
CA ARG A 920 -94.52 -18.69 23.79
C ARG A 920 -95.22 -19.86 23.07
N VAL A 921 -95.00 -21.04 23.65
CA VAL A 921 -95.55 -22.40 23.43
C VAL A 921 -95.33 -23.02 22.06
#